data_AF-A0A9P6PCC5-F1
#
_entry.id   AF-A0A9P6PCC5-F1
#
_cell.length_a   1.000
_cell.length_b   1.000
_cell.length_c   1.000
_cell.angle_alpha   90.00
_cell.angle_beta   90.00
_cell.angle_gamma   90.00
#
_symmetry.space_group_name_H-M   'P 1'
#
loop_
_entity.id
_entity.type
_entity.pdbx_description
1 polymer ?
#
loop_
_entity_poly.entity_id
_entity_poly.type
_entity_poly.pdbx_seq_one_letter_code
_entity_poly.pdbx_strand_id
1 'polypeptide(L)'
;MSSTFSSRRSSSARLPFYRGGNNGKMPMISTSGHARRRWMYRFAILAILGFLLIRHWINAAASLSELEKAPQRFRELNTARLVDVKPAGTSIPKIVHFVYGLRSPKPTLDLIHYLAIKSAHDVLKPEQIIFHYHYLPEGEHFEKARPMLTLRQVDLVPSIFGRPVKHYAHQADVIRLEVLQQYGGIYLDLDVISLKPVDHMLHHEFVMAQEGPGLCNAMIMARPNARFLQRWYATYESFDSGDWNYHSVILPGKLAPHFSDEITVLNHTAFFWPLWDGPGLRALFLEKSYDFSMNLGTHIWESAANRNLMRDIDEQVIMNIDNSLYCQLRRFILDGQPDPRPNACRILAHSERSDSLVGHWSLADAGQRTNPMPAIDDSGNNLGGIIRNGNYSNNLPNERAVYLSGKQGYIFLPMPVETTLDQMTVSWWMKTATDKKGGTSMVVQTDDTKVYAQTQETRGHRGKNNQTPISLGLSTLVRGKNWEWEELDRVDASPVAINLDGTYHHYCLVIDRANMTDGPPLTLYMDGYVISSNHAWTLPKTNNVVRGVWFGSSEPEHSQYQNPWDDSRSLEASFSEIKIWERSLNVEEVRRITVSNQAMGGTDKEEATVNTEVPDAIDDNQQAAKQEFSSKDDEPVDSINDDSDEDIAWMEDDLDD
;
A
#
# COMPACT_ATOMS: atom_id res chain seq x y z
N MET A 1 -2.94 30.66 38.70
CA MET A 1 -3.56 31.34 39.86
C MET A 1 -5.03 31.60 39.54
N SER A 2 -5.93 31.07 40.37
CA SER A 2 -7.33 31.49 40.69
C SER A 2 -8.17 32.18 39.59
N SER A 3 -9.23 31.58 39.02
CA SER A 3 -10.54 31.13 39.58
C SER A 3 -11.65 32.19 39.63
N THR A 4 -12.87 31.73 39.25
CA THR A 4 -14.25 32.19 39.54
C THR A 4 -14.86 33.31 38.67
N PHE A 5 -16.00 33.19 37.96
CA PHE A 5 -17.40 32.67 38.11
C PHE A 5 -18.45 33.77 38.40
N SER A 6 -19.64 33.63 37.77
CA SER A 6 -20.96 34.25 38.06
C SER A 6 -21.31 35.58 37.34
N SER A 7 -22.51 35.90 36.81
CA SER A 7 -23.77 35.18 36.51
C SER A 7 -24.78 36.11 35.78
N ARG A 8 -25.81 35.49 35.14
CA ARG A 8 -27.24 35.87 34.98
C ARG A 8 -27.76 36.98 34.01
N ARG A 9 -28.60 36.47 33.07
CA ARG A 9 -30.02 36.77 32.71
C ARG A 9 -30.46 38.02 31.89
N SER A 10 -31.12 37.68 30.77
CA SER A 10 -32.41 38.14 30.17
C SER A 10 -32.65 39.60 29.77
N SER A 11 -33.05 39.86 28.51
CA SER A 11 -34.45 39.93 28.04
C SER A 11 -34.60 40.66 26.68
N SER A 12 -35.48 40.09 25.84
CA SER A 12 -36.23 40.59 24.66
C SER A 12 -36.15 42.06 24.22
N ALA A 13 -36.12 42.25 22.88
CA ALA A 13 -36.69 43.40 22.18
C ALA A 13 -37.48 42.97 20.94
N ARG A 14 -38.65 43.60 20.76
CA ARG A 14 -39.65 43.46 19.68
C ARG A 14 -39.37 44.43 18.53
N LEU A 15 -40.09 44.29 17.41
CA LEU A 15 -40.81 45.31 16.58
C LEU A 15 -41.30 44.64 15.26
N PRO A 16 -42.19 45.24 14.42
CA PRO A 16 -43.50 45.86 14.67
C PRO A 16 -44.63 45.42 13.67
N PHE A 17 -45.82 46.00 13.87
CA PHE A 17 -47.10 45.90 13.12
C PHE A 17 -47.10 46.53 11.71
N TYR A 18 -47.93 46.02 10.77
CA TYR A 18 -49.08 46.75 10.17
C TYR A 18 -50.05 45.87 9.32
N ARG A 19 -51.28 46.37 9.18
CA ARG A 19 -52.55 45.77 8.70
C ARG A 19 -52.68 45.52 7.19
N GLY A 20 -53.51 44.54 6.84
CA GLY A 20 -54.30 44.49 5.58
C GLY A 20 -55.29 43.33 5.62
N GLY A 21 -56.59 43.58 5.41
CA GLY A 21 -57.63 42.54 5.37
C GLY A 21 -58.35 42.52 4.02
N ASN A 22 -58.82 41.35 3.58
CA ASN A 22 -60.16 41.15 3.01
C ASN A 22 -60.50 39.65 2.77
N ASN A 23 -61.69 39.27 3.25
CA ASN A 23 -62.68 38.27 2.81
C ASN A 23 -62.31 36.94 2.10
N GLY A 24 -62.81 35.84 2.69
CA GLY A 24 -63.11 34.58 2.00
C GLY A 24 -63.49 33.44 2.96
N LYS A 25 -64.77 33.07 3.02
CA LYS A 25 -65.37 32.01 3.86
C LYS A 25 -64.80 30.60 3.57
N MET A 26 -64.65 29.75 4.61
CA MET A 26 -65.06 28.31 4.64
C MET A 26 -64.80 27.64 6.03
N PRO A 27 -65.35 26.44 6.34
CA PRO A 27 -66.27 26.23 7.47
C PRO A 27 -65.65 25.63 8.75
N MET A 28 -66.43 25.71 9.83
CA MET A 28 -66.19 24.99 11.09
C MET A 28 -66.71 23.55 10.97
N ILE A 29 -65.84 22.55 11.18
CA ILE A 29 -66.23 21.15 11.43
C ILE A 29 -65.80 20.75 12.84
N SER A 30 -66.79 20.41 13.65
CA SER A 30 -66.68 19.76 14.96
C SER A 30 -66.06 18.35 14.80
N THR A 31 -65.08 17.99 15.64
CA THR A 31 -64.76 16.57 15.90
C THR A 31 -64.60 16.28 17.39
N SER A 32 -65.04 15.08 17.74
CA SER A 32 -65.51 14.64 19.05
C SER A 32 -64.41 14.20 20.02
N GLY A 33 -64.73 14.17 21.33
CA GLY A 33 -63.87 13.72 22.43
C GLY A 33 -63.34 12.28 22.35
N HIS A 34 -63.66 11.52 21.29
CA HIS A 34 -63.11 10.19 21.04
C HIS A 34 -61.71 10.23 20.40
N ALA A 35 -61.37 11.30 19.67
CA ALA A 35 -60.04 11.46 19.05
C ALA A 35 -58.93 11.69 20.10
N ARG A 36 -59.24 12.43 21.16
CA ARG A 36 -58.30 12.77 22.24
C ARG A 36 -57.91 11.54 23.09
N ARG A 37 -58.85 10.61 23.31
CA ARG A 37 -58.58 9.34 24.01
C ARG A 37 -57.66 8.42 23.20
N ARG A 38 -57.89 8.29 21.89
CA ARG A 38 -57.03 7.48 21.00
C ARG A 38 -55.59 8.01 20.94
N TRP A 39 -55.41 9.32 20.98
CA TRP A 39 -54.08 9.94 21.00
C TRP A 39 -53.31 9.66 22.30
N MET A 40 -54.00 9.70 23.45
CA MET A 40 -53.39 9.33 24.75
C MET A 40 -52.99 7.86 24.82
N TYR A 41 -53.81 6.94 24.28
CA TYR A 41 -53.44 5.52 24.22
C TYR A 41 -52.24 5.26 23.30
N ARG A 42 -52.16 5.96 22.15
CA ARG A 42 -50.99 5.86 21.26
C ARG A 42 -49.71 6.38 21.92
N PHE A 43 -49.80 7.46 22.68
CA PHE A 43 -48.66 8.00 23.43
C PHE A 43 -48.23 7.07 24.56
N ALA A 44 -49.17 6.45 25.28
CA ALA A 44 -48.88 5.47 26.31
C ALA A 44 -48.21 4.20 25.73
N ILE A 45 -48.68 3.71 24.59
CA ILE A 45 -48.07 2.56 23.89
C ILE A 45 -46.67 2.91 23.40
N LEU A 46 -46.46 4.09 22.82
CA LEU A 46 -45.14 4.54 22.38
C LEU A 46 -44.17 4.75 23.56
N ALA A 47 -44.66 5.23 24.70
CA ALA A 47 -43.86 5.37 25.92
C ALA A 47 -43.47 4.01 26.50
N ILE A 48 -44.38 3.03 26.49
CA ILE A 48 -44.10 1.65 26.93
C ILE A 48 -43.10 0.99 25.96
N LEU A 49 -43.28 1.13 24.65
CA LEU A 49 -42.35 0.62 23.65
C LEU A 49 -40.97 1.28 23.77
N GLY A 50 -40.92 2.59 23.98
CA GLY A 50 -39.67 3.32 24.24
C GLY A 50 -38.98 2.86 25.52
N PHE A 51 -39.74 2.64 26.60
CA PHE A 51 -39.20 2.10 27.85
C PHE A 51 -38.69 0.65 27.71
N LEU A 52 -39.40 -0.19 26.96
CA LEU A 52 -38.96 -1.56 26.65
C LEU A 52 -37.71 -1.57 25.77
N LEU A 53 -37.61 -0.67 24.80
CA LEU A 53 -36.43 -0.49 23.96
C LEU A 53 -35.23 0.01 24.78
N ILE A 54 -35.42 0.99 25.65
CA ILE A 54 -34.37 1.48 26.57
C ILE A 54 -33.92 0.37 27.52
N ARG A 55 -34.86 -0.41 28.08
CA ARG A 55 -34.54 -1.56 28.93
C ARG A 55 -33.81 -2.66 28.17
N HIS A 56 -34.19 -2.92 26.92
CA HIS A 56 -33.50 -3.87 26.05
C HIS A 56 -32.08 -3.37 25.73
N TRP A 57 -31.91 -2.08 25.46
CA TRP A 57 -30.60 -1.45 25.23
C TRP A 57 -29.71 -1.46 26.47
N ILE A 58 -30.25 -1.17 27.66
CA ILE A 58 -29.51 -1.25 28.93
C ILE A 58 -29.11 -2.70 29.21
N ASN A 59 -29.99 -3.67 28.96
CA ASN A 59 -29.68 -5.09 29.13
C ASN A 59 -28.65 -5.58 28.09
N ALA A 60 -28.70 -5.09 26.85
CA ALA A 60 -27.73 -5.41 25.80
C ALA A 60 -26.36 -4.75 26.06
N ALA A 61 -26.34 -3.50 26.55
CA ALA A 61 -25.11 -2.83 26.96
C ALA A 61 -24.50 -3.49 28.22
N ALA A 62 -25.35 -3.91 29.16
CA ALA A 62 -24.91 -4.70 30.30
C ALA A 62 -24.36 -6.07 29.86
N SER A 63 -25.01 -6.76 28.91
CA SER A 63 -24.53 -8.04 28.39
C SER A 63 -23.25 -7.90 27.59
N LEU A 64 -23.06 -6.81 26.82
CA LEU A 64 -21.80 -6.51 26.14
C LEU A 64 -20.68 -6.21 27.13
N SER A 65 -20.95 -5.45 28.20
CA SER A 65 -19.98 -5.21 29.27
C SER A 65 -19.67 -6.45 30.11
N GLU A 66 -20.59 -7.42 30.17
CA GLU A 66 -20.41 -8.73 30.79
C GLU A 66 -19.68 -9.71 29.84
N LEU A 67 -19.86 -9.60 28.52
CA LEU A 67 -19.12 -10.34 27.49
C LEU A 67 -17.65 -9.90 27.43
N GLU A 68 -17.37 -8.60 27.59
CA GLU A 68 -15.99 -8.08 27.76
C GLU A 68 -15.34 -8.52 29.09
N LYS A 69 -16.13 -8.91 30.09
CA LYS A 69 -15.65 -9.31 31.44
C LYS A 69 -15.71 -10.81 31.69
N ALA A 70 -16.32 -11.59 30.80
CA ALA A 70 -16.34 -13.03 30.93
C ALA A 70 -14.90 -13.54 30.72
N PRO A 71 -14.33 -14.33 31.66
CA PRO A 71 -13.00 -14.90 31.44
C PRO A 71 -13.09 -15.75 30.17
N GLN A 72 -12.38 -15.35 29.12
CA GLN A 72 -12.28 -16.15 27.90
C GLN A 72 -11.73 -17.52 28.31
N ARG A 73 -12.60 -18.53 28.34
CA ARG A 73 -12.21 -19.91 28.63
C ARG A 73 -11.81 -20.55 27.31
N PHE A 74 -10.51 -20.49 27.03
CA PHE A 74 -9.90 -21.28 25.95
C PHE A 74 -9.08 -22.42 26.57
N ARG A 75 -8.94 -23.53 25.84
CA ARG A 75 -8.44 -24.81 26.36
C ARG A 75 -7.00 -24.68 26.86
N GLU A 76 -6.18 -23.94 26.14
CA GLU A 76 -4.74 -23.77 26.36
C GLU A 76 -4.43 -23.06 27.68
N LEU A 77 -5.35 -22.24 28.19
CA LEU A 77 -5.15 -21.52 29.45
C LEU A 77 -4.95 -22.48 30.64
N ASN A 78 -5.62 -23.64 30.64
CA ASN A 78 -5.43 -24.64 31.68
C ASN A 78 -4.04 -25.29 31.58
N THR A 79 -3.60 -25.65 30.38
CA THR A 79 -2.25 -26.18 30.13
C THR A 79 -1.21 -25.17 30.62
N ALA A 80 -1.32 -23.90 30.21
CA ALA A 80 -0.43 -22.82 30.62
C ALA A 80 -0.37 -22.60 32.14
N ARG A 81 -1.50 -22.75 32.86
CA ARG A 81 -1.56 -22.61 34.33
C ARG A 81 -0.90 -23.76 35.08
N LEU A 82 -0.95 -24.97 34.52
CA LEU A 82 -0.44 -26.19 35.16
C LEU A 82 1.08 -26.36 34.99
N VAL A 83 1.73 -25.54 34.15
CA VAL A 83 3.18 -25.57 33.98
C VAL A 83 3.89 -25.17 35.27
N ASP A 84 4.75 -26.05 35.78
CA ASP A 84 5.73 -25.78 36.84
C ASP A 84 6.91 -24.99 36.24
N VAL A 85 6.79 -23.66 36.24
CA VAL A 85 7.77 -22.75 35.62
C VAL A 85 9.08 -22.69 36.41
N LYS A 86 10.20 -22.83 35.70
CA LYS A 86 11.56 -22.74 36.27
C LYS A 86 12.37 -21.62 35.61
N PRO A 87 12.13 -20.35 35.95
CA PRO A 87 12.78 -19.23 35.30
C PRO A 87 14.30 -19.24 35.53
N ALA A 88 15.06 -18.84 34.51
CA ALA A 88 16.50 -18.70 34.56
C ALA A 88 16.96 -17.31 34.08
N GLY A 89 18.15 -16.91 34.51
CA GLY A 89 18.72 -15.60 34.17
C GLY A 89 18.08 -14.42 34.90
N THR A 90 18.83 -13.33 34.98
CA THR A 90 18.41 -12.08 35.66
C THR A 90 18.07 -10.95 34.68
N SER A 91 18.42 -11.10 33.41
CA SER A 91 18.20 -10.14 32.32
C SER A 91 18.17 -10.89 30.99
N ILE A 92 17.59 -10.27 29.97
CA ILE A 92 17.60 -10.77 28.59
C ILE A 92 19.05 -10.66 28.07
N PRO A 93 19.69 -11.77 27.67
CA PRO A 93 21.02 -11.73 27.07
C PRO A 93 21.01 -10.90 25.79
N LYS A 94 22.09 -10.16 25.52
CA LYS A 94 22.19 -9.36 24.30
C LYS A 94 22.71 -10.19 23.13
N ILE A 95 21.99 -11.28 22.85
CA ILE A 95 22.26 -12.25 21.80
C ILE A 95 21.12 -12.17 20.81
N VAL A 96 21.41 -12.03 19.52
CA VAL A 96 20.37 -12.06 18.48
C VAL A 96 20.29 -13.45 17.87
N HIS A 97 19.07 -13.89 17.56
CA HIS A 97 18.78 -15.16 16.93
C HIS A 97 17.98 -14.97 15.64
N PHE A 98 18.44 -15.61 14.57
CA PHE A 98 17.69 -15.80 13.32
C PHE A 98 17.53 -17.30 13.06
N VAL A 99 16.42 -17.70 12.45
CA VAL A 99 16.15 -19.08 12.01
C VAL A 99 15.90 -19.08 10.50
N TYR A 100 16.58 -19.95 9.75
CA TYR A 100 16.42 -20.02 8.29
C TYR A 100 16.77 -21.40 7.71
N GLY A 101 16.55 -21.57 6.40
CA GLY A 101 17.00 -22.75 5.67
C GLY A 101 16.29 -24.04 6.06
N LEU A 102 14.99 -23.96 6.34
CA LEU A 102 14.15 -25.10 6.76
C LEU A 102 13.32 -25.72 5.61
N ARG A 103 13.21 -25.02 4.47
CA ARG A 103 12.36 -25.42 3.33
C ARG A 103 13.02 -26.47 2.45
N SER A 104 14.13 -26.12 1.82
CA SER A 104 14.80 -26.93 0.80
C SER A 104 16.34 -26.80 0.84
N PRO A 105 17.08 -27.77 0.29
CA PRO A 105 18.54 -27.71 0.19
C PRO A 105 19.02 -26.49 -0.62
N LYS A 106 20.21 -26.00 -0.28
CA LYS A 106 20.87 -24.83 -0.91
C LYS A 106 20.01 -23.55 -0.92
N PRO A 107 19.46 -23.13 0.23
CA PRO A 107 18.72 -21.87 0.29
C PRO A 107 19.67 -20.70 0.00
N THR A 108 19.13 -19.57 -0.44
CA THR A 108 19.88 -18.32 -0.62
C THR A 108 19.37 -17.25 0.34
N LEU A 109 20.20 -16.26 0.63
CA LEU A 109 19.72 -15.01 1.22
C LEU A 109 19.51 -13.98 0.11
N ASP A 110 18.39 -13.28 0.14
CA ASP A 110 18.16 -12.10 -0.68
C ASP A 110 18.75 -10.87 -0.01
N LEU A 111 18.83 -9.76 -0.74
CA LEU A 111 19.38 -8.49 -0.23
C LEU A 111 18.70 -8.08 1.08
N ILE A 112 17.39 -8.27 1.16
CA ILE A 112 16.59 -7.90 2.31
C ILE A 112 16.94 -8.72 3.55
N HIS A 113 17.19 -10.03 3.40
CA HIS A 113 17.67 -10.88 4.50
C HIS A 113 19.04 -10.41 5.03
N TYR A 114 19.95 -10.06 4.12
CA TYR A 114 21.23 -9.47 4.48
C TYR A 114 21.04 -8.15 5.24
N LEU A 115 20.14 -7.27 4.77
CA LEU A 115 19.86 -5.99 5.42
C LEU A 115 19.21 -6.17 6.80
N ALA A 116 18.38 -7.19 7.01
CA ALA A 116 17.85 -7.53 8.34
C ALA A 116 18.98 -7.92 9.31
N ILE A 117 19.87 -8.83 8.90
CA ILE A 117 21.05 -9.23 9.69
C ILE A 117 21.94 -8.03 9.98
N LYS A 118 22.26 -7.23 8.95
CA LYS A 118 23.11 -6.05 9.07
C LYS A 118 22.49 -5.00 9.97
N SER A 119 21.18 -4.77 9.88
CA SER A 119 20.47 -3.85 10.77
C SER A 119 20.56 -4.29 12.23
N ALA A 120 20.39 -5.59 12.51
CA ALA A 120 20.54 -6.13 13.85
C ALA A 120 21.99 -5.97 14.37
N HIS A 121 22.99 -6.25 13.53
CA HIS A 121 24.39 -6.05 13.86
C HIS A 121 24.71 -4.58 14.19
N ASP A 122 24.39 -3.66 13.27
CA ASP A 122 24.82 -2.26 13.35
C ASP A 122 24.05 -1.47 14.41
N VAL A 123 22.74 -1.76 14.59
CA VAL A 123 21.85 -1.03 15.49
C VAL A 123 21.80 -1.65 16.88
N LEU A 124 21.56 -2.96 16.97
CA LEU A 124 21.43 -3.61 18.27
C LEU A 124 22.80 -3.82 18.90
N LYS A 125 23.86 -4.01 18.11
CA LYS A 125 25.23 -4.29 18.59
C LYS A 125 25.25 -5.42 19.62
N PRO A 126 24.79 -6.63 19.24
CA PRO A 126 24.75 -7.76 20.14
C PRO A 126 26.16 -8.30 20.42
N GLU A 127 26.28 -9.10 21.48
CA GLU A 127 27.51 -9.84 21.77
C GLU A 127 27.80 -10.89 20.70
N GLN A 128 26.75 -11.47 20.12
CA GLN A 128 26.80 -12.38 18.98
C GLN A 128 25.44 -12.44 18.28
N ILE A 129 25.46 -12.78 16.98
CA ILE A 129 24.26 -13.15 16.21
C ILE A 129 24.35 -14.64 15.94
N ILE A 130 23.46 -15.44 16.52
CA ILE A 130 23.40 -16.88 16.25
C ILE A 130 22.42 -17.12 15.10
N PHE A 131 22.94 -17.67 14.01
CA PHE A 131 22.15 -18.03 12.83
C PHE A 131 21.87 -19.53 12.87
N HIS A 132 20.62 -19.89 13.19
CA HIS A 132 20.16 -21.27 13.27
C HIS A 132 19.67 -21.72 11.90
N TYR A 133 20.25 -22.81 11.37
CA TYR A 133 19.94 -23.30 10.03
C TYR A 133 19.81 -24.82 9.99
N HIS A 134 18.99 -25.35 9.10
CA HIS A 134 19.06 -26.78 8.75
C HIS A 134 19.93 -26.98 7.50
N TYR A 135 19.55 -26.35 6.41
CA TYR A 135 20.36 -26.20 5.20
C TYR A 135 21.12 -24.88 5.25
N LEU A 136 22.45 -24.95 5.13
CA LEU A 136 23.29 -23.76 5.16
C LEU A 136 23.03 -22.92 3.90
N PRO A 137 22.78 -21.61 4.03
CA PRO A 137 22.59 -20.78 2.84
C PRO A 137 23.86 -20.62 2.01
N GLU A 138 23.66 -20.38 0.72
CA GLU A 138 24.71 -20.07 -0.26
C GLU A 138 24.42 -18.69 -0.89
N GLY A 139 25.36 -18.17 -1.68
CA GLY A 139 25.18 -16.93 -2.44
C GLY A 139 25.81 -15.68 -1.81
N GLU A 140 25.82 -14.59 -2.59
CA GLU A 140 26.57 -13.37 -2.27
C GLU A 140 26.12 -12.74 -0.94
N HIS A 141 24.81 -12.60 -0.73
CA HIS A 141 24.27 -11.97 0.48
C HIS A 141 24.55 -12.78 1.75
N PHE A 142 24.59 -14.11 1.65
CA PHE A 142 25.01 -14.95 2.77
C PHE A 142 26.49 -14.76 3.08
N GLU A 143 27.37 -14.75 2.08
CA GLU A 143 28.81 -14.52 2.31
C GLU A 143 29.08 -13.10 2.84
N LYS A 144 28.30 -12.09 2.42
CA LYS A 144 28.32 -10.75 3.03
C LYS A 144 27.87 -10.77 4.50
N ALA A 145 26.87 -11.59 4.84
CA ALA A 145 26.34 -11.69 6.20
C ALA A 145 27.28 -12.49 7.14
N ARG A 146 27.92 -13.53 6.61
CA ARG A 146 28.65 -14.57 7.35
C ARG A 146 29.65 -14.06 8.41
N PRO A 147 30.43 -12.99 8.18
CA PRO A 147 31.35 -12.47 9.21
C PRO A 147 30.65 -11.97 10.50
N MET A 148 29.35 -11.67 10.44
CA MET A 148 28.54 -11.22 11.58
C MET A 148 27.91 -12.38 12.36
N LEU A 149 28.02 -13.62 11.86
CA LEU A 149 27.21 -14.76 12.30
C LEU A 149 28.02 -15.83 13.02
N THR A 150 27.47 -16.31 14.14
CA THR A 150 27.79 -17.60 14.75
C THR A 150 26.83 -18.64 14.18
N LEU A 151 27.34 -19.53 13.36
CA LEU A 151 26.53 -20.55 12.67
C LEU A 151 26.18 -21.71 13.61
N ARG A 152 24.90 -22.10 13.62
CA ARG A 152 24.44 -23.28 14.33
C ARG A 152 23.47 -24.10 13.49
N GLN A 153 23.81 -25.37 13.30
CA GLN A 153 22.90 -26.30 12.67
C GLN A 153 21.80 -26.76 13.65
N VAL A 154 20.57 -26.87 13.16
CA VAL A 154 19.39 -27.39 13.86
C VAL A 154 18.72 -28.48 13.02
N ASP A 155 18.01 -29.38 13.68
CA ASP A 155 17.20 -30.40 13.01
C ASP A 155 15.84 -29.83 12.62
N LEU A 156 15.24 -30.39 11.57
CA LEU A 156 13.85 -30.12 11.24
C LEU A 156 12.94 -30.62 12.37
N VAL A 157 11.80 -29.97 12.54
CA VAL A 157 10.81 -30.32 13.57
C VAL A 157 9.61 -30.96 12.87
N PRO A 158 9.60 -32.29 12.61
CA PRO A 158 8.46 -32.93 11.95
C PRO A 158 7.24 -33.06 12.87
N SER A 159 7.42 -32.94 14.19
CA SER A 159 6.34 -32.99 15.16
C SER A 159 6.67 -32.28 16.48
N ILE A 160 5.67 -31.71 17.14
CA ILE A 160 5.76 -31.13 18.48
C ILE A 160 4.63 -31.69 19.36
N PHE A 161 4.95 -32.21 20.55
CA PHE A 161 3.98 -32.89 21.45
C PHE A 161 3.11 -33.97 20.75
N GLY A 162 3.70 -34.69 19.79
CA GLY A 162 2.98 -35.71 19.00
C GLY A 162 2.06 -35.15 17.91
N ARG A 163 2.02 -33.83 17.71
CA ARG A 163 1.33 -33.15 16.61
C ARG A 163 2.27 -32.99 15.42
N PRO A 164 1.85 -33.31 14.19
CA PRO A 164 2.68 -33.07 13.01
C PRO A 164 2.89 -31.57 12.81
N VAL A 165 4.07 -31.19 12.34
CA VAL A 165 4.41 -29.82 11.93
C VAL A 165 4.85 -29.89 10.46
N LYS A 166 3.94 -29.54 9.56
CA LYS A 166 4.15 -29.75 8.12
C LYS A 166 4.93 -28.61 7.47
N HIS A 167 4.53 -27.37 7.76
CA HIS A 167 5.05 -26.18 7.09
C HIS A 167 6.33 -25.68 7.76
N TYR A 168 7.31 -25.24 6.96
CA TYR A 168 8.61 -24.76 7.47
C TYR A 168 8.47 -23.52 8.35
N ALA A 169 7.48 -22.66 8.10
CA ALA A 169 7.18 -21.50 8.95
C ALA A 169 6.81 -21.93 10.39
N HIS A 170 5.97 -22.97 10.54
CA HIS A 170 5.66 -23.53 11.86
C HIS A 170 6.83 -24.24 12.51
N GLN A 171 7.73 -24.84 11.72
CA GLN A 171 8.98 -25.38 12.28
C GLN A 171 9.85 -24.25 12.84
N ALA A 172 9.92 -23.11 12.15
CA ALA A 172 10.60 -21.92 12.65
C ALA A 172 9.96 -21.39 13.94
N ASP A 173 8.62 -21.41 14.04
CA ASP A 173 7.88 -21.06 15.27
C ASP A 173 8.32 -21.92 16.47
N VAL A 174 8.53 -23.23 16.27
CA VAL A 174 8.99 -24.10 17.35
C VAL A 174 10.45 -23.80 17.71
N ILE A 175 11.33 -23.76 16.70
CA ILE A 175 12.77 -23.58 16.90
C ILE A 175 13.07 -22.25 17.61
N ARG A 176 12.39 -21.15 17.24
CA ARG A 176 12.61 -19.85 17.88
C ARG A 176 12.27 -19.86 19.37
N LEU A 177 11.21 -20.57 19.77
CA LEU A 177 10.85 -20.71 21.18
C LEU A 177 11.86 -21.59 21.94
N GLU A 178 12.30 -22.70 21.35
CA GLU A 178 13.31 -23.59 21.95
C GLU A 178 14.66 -22.88 22.13
N VAL A 179 15.08 -22.12 21.12
CA VAL A 179 16.29 -21.29 21.16
C VAL A 179 16.20 -20.26 22.28
N LEU A 180 15.09 -19.53 22.40
CA LEU A 180 14.90 -18.54 23.46
C LEU A 180 14.81 -19.20 24.85
N GLN A 181 14.25 -20.41 24.96
CA GLN A 181 14.27 -21.16 26.22
C GLN A 181 15.71 -21.51 26.62
N GLN A 182 16.51 -21.97 25.66
CA GLN A 182 17.88 -22.41 25.91
C GLN A 182 18.86 -21.25 26.16
N TYR A 183 18.78 -20.18 25.37
CA TYR A 183 19.75 -19.08 25.34
C TYR A 183 19.24 -17.76 25.91
N GLY A 184 17.93 -17.60 26.05
CA GLY A 184 17.33 -16.27 26.09
C GLY A 184 17.64 -15.53 24.79
N GLY A 185 17.60 -14.20 24.84
CA GLY A 185 18.06 -13.36 23.73
C GLY A 185 16.95 -12.58 23.06
N ILE A 186 17.25 -12.12 21.85
CA ILE A 186 16.41 -11.33 20.96
C ILE A 186 16.24 -12.16 19.69
N TYR A 187 15.06 -12.70 19.49
CA TYR A 187 14.71 -13.34 18.23
C TYR A 187 14.12 -12.31 17.26
N LEU A 188 14.52 -12.40 15.99
CA LEU A 188 13.99 -11.62 14.88
C LEU A 188 13.79 -12.54 13.66
N ASP A 189 12.69 -12.37 12.93
CA ASP A 189 12.57 -12.92 11.57
C ASP A 189 13.49 -12.16 10.58
N LEU A 190 13.83 -12.81 9.47
CA LEU A 190 14.77 -12.26 8.47
C LEU A 190 14.19 -11.14 7.61
N ASP A 191 12.94 -10.76 7.85
CA ASP A 191 12.25 -9.63 7.25
C ASP A 191 11.90 -8.56 8.31
N VAL A 192 12.58 -8.59 9.47
CA VAL A 192 12.53 -7.53 10.50
C VAL A 192 13.79 -6.66 10.46
N ILE A 193 13.59 -5.38 10.15
CA ILE A 193 14.67 -4.39 10.12
C ILE A 193 14.74 -3.67 11.48
N SER A 194 15.88 -3.76 12.14
CA SER A 194 16.15 -3.04 13.40
C SER A 194 16.44 -1.56 13.12
N LEU A 195 15.69 -0.65 13.76
CA LEU A 195 15.81 0.79 13.51
C LEU A 195 16.41 1.56 14.69
N LYS A 196 16.27 1.05 15.92
CA LYS A 196 16.81 1.65 17.15
C LYS A 196 17.35 0.60 18.16
N PRO A 197 18.29 1.00 19.05
CA PRO A 197 18.74 0.13 20.14
C PRO A 197 17.62 -0.25 21.11
N VAL A 198 17.68 -1.48 21.62
CA VAL A 198 16.68 -2.03 22.55
C VAL A 198 17.25 -2.33 23.94
N ASP A 199 18.43 -1.82 24.27
CA ASP A 199 19.10 -2.05 25.56
C ASP A 199 18.22 -1.73 26.78
N HIS A 200 17.37 -0.70 26.64
CA HIS A 200 16.41 -0.30 27.67
C HIS A 200 15.36 -1.38 27.97
N MET A 201 15.17 -2.36 27.10
CA MET A 201 14.23 -3.48 27.29
C MET A 201 14.87 -4.72 27.93
N LEU A 202 16.21 -4.80 28.00
CA LEU A 202 16.91 -6.03 28.44
C LEU A 202 16.67 -6.39 29.92
N HIS A 203 16.13 -5.47 30.71
CA HIS A 203 15.79 -5.73 32.12
C HIS A 203 14.48 -6.52 32.29
N HIS A 204 13.63 -6.60 31.25
CA HIS A 204 12.38 -7.36 31.30
C HIS A 204 12.62 -8.89 31.35
N GLU A 205 11.55 -9.64 31.60
CA GLU A 205 11.59 -11.11 31.60
C GLU A 205 11.27 -11.68 30.20
N PHE A 206 10.21 -11.16 29.58
CA PHE A 206 9.73 -11.55 28.26
C PHE A 206 9.06 -10.34 27.59
N VAL A 207 9.28 -10.14 26.29
CA VAL A 207 8.78 -8.99 25.52
C VAL A 207 8.27 -9.45 24.16
N MET A 208 7.09 -8.98 23.76
CA MET A 208 6.53 -9.10 22.40
C MET A 208 5.82 -7.79 22.02
N ALA A 209 5.54 -7.60 20.74
CA ALA A 209 4.77 -6.45 20.26
C ALA A 209 3.43 -6.88 19.65
N GLN A 210 2.46 -5.97 19.69
CA GLN A 210 1.10 -6.21 19.17
C GLN A 210 1.07 -6.24 17.64
N GLU A 211 0.38 -7.21 17.07
CA GLU A 211 -0.03 -7.24 15.67
C GLU A 211 -1.55 -7.41 15.64
N GLY A 212 -2.27 -6.31 15.39
CA GLY A 212 -3.73 -6.30 15.52
C GLY A 212 -4.19 -6.77 16.92
N PRO A 213 -5.09 -7.79 17.01
CA PRO A 213 -5.54 -8.34 18.29
C PRO A 213 -4.55 -9.33 18.93
N GLY A 214 -3.47 -9.73 18.24
CA GLY A 214 -2.50 -10.72 18.68
C GLY A 214 -1.15 -10.14 19.09
N LEU A 215 -0.21 -11.04 19.41
CA LEU A 215 1.20 -10.72 19.67
C LEU A 215 2.08 -11.50 18.70
N CYS A 216 2.71 -10.81 17.76
CA CYS A 216 3.44 -11.49 16.69
C CYS A 216 4.83 -11.97 17.14
N ASN A 217 5.18 -13.17 16.71
CA ASN A 217 6.39 -13.88 17.13
C ASN A 217 7.62 -13.63 16.24
N ALA A 218 7.47 -12.83 15.18
CA ALA A 218 8.58 -12.36 14.35
C ALA A 218 9.57 -11.46 15.13
N MET A 219 9.18 -10.98 16.32
CA MET A 219 10.09 -10.37 17.29
C MET A 219 9.74 -10.82 18.71
N ILE A 220 10.70 -11.44 19.40
CA ILE A 220 10.56 -11.84 20.81
C ILE A 220 11.86 -11.51 21.55
N MET A 221 11.77 -10.94 22.75
CA MET A 221 12.92 -10.84 23.66
C MET A 221 12.63 -11.63 24.93
N ALA A 222 13.55 -12.48 25.36
CA ALA A 222 13.30 -13.36 26.51
C ALA A 222 14.56 -13.63 27.34
N ARG A 223 14.38 -13.80 28.64
CA ARG A 223 15.36 -14.51 29.47
C ARG A 223 15.35 -16.00 29.13
N PRO A 224 16.47 -16.71 29.34
CA PRO A 224 16.47 -18.17 29.25
C PRO A 224 15.38 -18.74 30.17
N ASN A 225 14.55 -19.64 29.65
CA ASN A 225 13.40 -20.17 30.36
C ASN A 225 12.46 -19.10 30.99
N ALA A 226 12.18 -17.97 30.35
CA ALA A 226 11.18 -17.03 30.86
C ALA A 226 9.83 -17.73 31.19
N ARG A 227 9.12 -17.29 32.24
CA ARG A 227 7.87 -17.95 32.69
C ARG A 227 6.82 -17.98 31.59
N PHE A 228 6.54 -16.83 30.96
CA PHE A 228 5.57 -16.74 29.87
C PHE A 228 5.92 -17.68 28.70
N LEU A 229 7.21 -17.74 28.34
CA LEU A 229 7.71 -18.60 27.27
C LEU A 229 7.48 -20.10 27.56
N GLN A 230 7.74 -20.55 28.79
CA GLN A 230 7.49 -21.94 29.19
C GLN A 230 6.00 -22.29 29.10
N ARG A 231 5.13 -21.36 29.53
CA ARG A 231 3.68 -21.53 29.46
C ARG A 231 3.19 -21.60 28.04
N TRP A 232 3.60 -20.65 27.20
CA TRP A 232 3.21 -20.59 25.80
C TRP A 232 3.71 -21.82 25.03
N TYR A 233 4.99 -22.19 25.18
CA TYR A 233 5.53 -23.39 24.53
C TYR A 233 4.75 -24.65 24.90
N ALA A 234 4.37 -24.84 26.17
CA ALA A 234 3.57 -25.99 26.60
C ALA A 234 2.19 -26.08 25.93
N THR A 235 1.64 -24.95 25.47
CA THR A 235 0.33 -24.93 24.77
C THR A 235 0.39 -25.48 23.35
N TYR A 236 1.59 -25.67 22.77
CA TYR A 236 1.75 -26.39 21.50
C TYR A 236 1.31 -27.87 21.60
N GLU A 237 0.96 -28.39 22.79
CA GLU A 237 0.23 -29.66 22.94
C GLU A 237 -1.09 -29.69 22.11
N SER A 238 -1.73 -28.53 21.94
CA SER A 238 -2.91 -28.36 21.09
C SER A 238 -2.60 -27.88 19.67
N PHE A 239 -1.33 -27.89 19.25
CA PHE A 239 -0.91 -27.38 17.94
C PHE A 239 -1.74 -27.98 16.79
N ASP A 240 -2.21 -27.10 15.91
CA ASP A 240 -2.93 -27.44 14.70
C ASP A 240 -2.24 -26.75 13.50
N SER A 241 -1.74 -27.54 12.55
CA SER A 241 -1.13 -26.98 11.33
C SER A 241 -2.16 -26.40 10.36
N GLY A 242 -3.46 -26.63 10.57
CA GLY A 242 -4.51 -26.05 9.75
C GLY A 242 -4.79 -24.58 10.07
N ASP A 243 -4.35 -24.09 11.23
CA ASP A 243 -4.55 -22.71 11.68
C ASP A 243 -3.21 -21.95 11.62
N TRP A 244 -3.09 -21.07 10.63
CA TRP A 244 -1.81 -20.48 10.23
C TRP A 244 -1.17 -19.60 11.31
N ASN A 245 -1.97 -18.80 12.02
CA ASN A 245 -1.44 -17.79 12.94
C ASN A 245 -1.89 -17.99 14.40
N TYR A 246 -2.72 -18.98 14.71
CA TYR A 246 -3.25 -19.10 16.06
C TYR A 246 -2.17 -19.32 17.11
N HIS A 247 -1.35 -20.36 16.99
CA HIS A 247 -0.31 -20.63 18.01
C HIS A 247 0.82 -19.60 18.01
N SER A 248 1.09 -18.96 16.87
CA SER A 248 2.19 -18.01 16.67
C SER A 248 1.84 -16.56 17.02
N VAL A 249 0.58 -16.14 16.85
CA VAL A 249 0.15 -14.73 16.99
C VAL A 249 -1.06 -14.57 17.92
N ILE A 250 -2.14 -15.30 17.69
CA ILE A 250 -3.40 -15.10 18.43
C ILE A 250 -3.31 -15.60 19.87
N LEU A 251 -2.80 -16.81 20.06
CA LEU A 251 -2.70 -17.49 21.35
C LEU A 251 -1.81 -16.75 22.36
N PRO A 252 -0.59 -16.27 22.03
CA PRO A 252 0.16 -15.45 22.98
C PRO A 252 -0.61 -14.16 23.35
N GLY A 253 -1.36 -13.57 22.41
CA GLY A 253 -2.28 -12.45 22.70
C GLY A 253 -3.40 -12.80 23.68
N LYS A 254 -4.01 -13.99 23.55
CA LYS A 254 -5.01 -14.51 24.51
C LYS A 254 -4.41 -14.84 25.88
N LEU A 255 -3.17 -15.33 25.92
CA LEU A 255 -2.48 -15.68 27.17
C LEU A 255 -2.00 -14.45 27.95
N ALA A 256 -1.52 -13.40 27.27
CA ALA A 256 -0.88 -12.24 27.91
C ALA A 256 -1.71 -11.57 29.03
N PRO A 257 -3.02 -11.33 28.88
CA PRO A 257 -3.85 -10.78 29.96
C PRO A 257 -3.90 -11.64 31.22
N HIS A 258 -3.72 -12.96 31.09
CA HIS A 258 -3.76 -13.90 32.22
C HIS A 258 -2.42 -14.06 32.95
N PHE A 259 -1.33 -13.62 32.32
CA PHE A 259 0.05 -13.72 32.83
C PHE A 259 0.77 -12.37 32.68
N SER A 260 0.07 -11.27 32.96
CA SER A 260 0.54 -9.90 32.70
C SER A 260 1.77 -9.49 33.53
N ASP A 261 2.09 -10.21 34.61
CA ASP A 261 3.32 -10.03 35.38
C ASP A 261 4.53 -10.79 34.80
N GLU A 262 4.33 -11.58 33.74
CA GLU A 262 5.34 -12.42 33.10
C GLU A 262 5.77 -11.92 31.71
N ILE A 263 5.00 -10.99 31.12
CA ILE A 263 5.23 -10.44 29.77
C ILE A 263 5.10 -8.91 29.75
N THR A 264 5.99 -8.26 28.99
CA THR A 264 5.87 -6.86 28.59
C THR A 264 5.37 -6.80 27.15
N VAL A 265 4.21 -6.19 26.95
CA VAL A 265 3.59 -6.02 25.62
C VAL A 265 3.87 -4.62 25.09
N LEU A 266 4.54 -4.55 23.94
CA LEU A 266 4.79 -3.29 23.24
C LEU A 266 3.63 -2.93 22.32
N ASN A 267 3.42 -1.62 22.13
CA ASN A 267 2.45 -1.11 21.17
C ASN A 267 2.81 -1.56 19.74
N HIS A 268 1.79 -1.76 18.89
CA HIS A 268 1.97 -2.20 17.50
C HIS A 268 2.96 -1.33 16.70
N THR A 269 3.02 -0.02 16.97
CA THR A 269 3.97 0.91 16.33
C THR A 269 5.45 0.63 16.63
N ALA A 270 5.77 -0.24 17.60
CA ALA A 270 7.14 -0.57 17.92
C ALA A 270 7.81 -1.44 16.83
N PHE A 271 7.08 -2.37 16.21
CA PHE A 271 7.60 -3.34 15.24
C PHE A 271 6.66 -3.70 14.09
N PHE A 272 5.34 -3.68 14.31
CA PHE A 272 4.33 -4.22 13.39
C PHE A 272 3.42 -3.14 12.81
N TRP A 273 3.98 -1.93 12.62
CA TRP A 273 3.34 -0.87 11.86
C TRP A 273 4.38 -0.19 10.95
N PRO A 274 4.08 0.02 9.65
CA PRO A 274 2.85 -0.37 8.94
C PRO A 274 2.58 -1.89 8.86
N LEU A 275 1.32 -2.28 8.69
CA LEU A 275 0.86 -3.68 8.66
C LEU A 275 1.12 -4.38 7.32
N TRP A 276 0.82 -5.70 7.27
CA TRP A 276 0.90 -6.55 6.07
C TRP A 276 -0.23 -6.32 5.06
N ASP A 277 -1.20 -5.46 5.37
CA ASP A 277 -2.34 -5.18 4.50
C ASP A 277 -1.97 -4.24 3.34
N GLY A 278 -2.88 -4.07 2.38
CA GLY A 278 -2.67 -3.20 1.21
C GLY A 278 -2.17 -1.80 1.58
N PRO A 279 -2.87 -1.06 2.48
CA PRO A 279 -2.40 0.25 2.94
C PRO A 279 -1.01 0.24 3.58
N GLY A 280 -0.70 -0.74 4.43
CA GLY A 280 0.59 -0.85 5.09
C GLY A 280 1.74 -1.16 4.13
N LEU A 281 1.52 -2.12 3.22
CA LEU A 281 2.48 -2.47 2.17
C LEU A 281 2.71 -1.31 1.19
N ARG A 282 1.65 -0.59 0.80
CA ARG A 282 1.76 0.61 -0.02
C ARG A 282 2.56 1.70 0.69
N ALA A 283 2.32 1.91 1.99
CA ALA A 283 3.07 2.88 2.79
C ALA A 283 4.58 2.54 2.88
N LEU A 284 4.92 1.26 2.99
CA LEU A 284 6.31 0.78 3.04
C LEU A 284 7.02 0.89 1.69
N PHE A 285 6.45 0.32 0.63
CA PHE A 285 7.15 0.05 -0.63
C PHE A 285 6.89 1.06 -1.75
N LEU A 286 5.84 1.86 -1.66
CA LEU A 286 5.45 2.77 -2.74
C LEU A 286 5.47 4.22 -2.27
N GLU A 287 4.82 4.53 -1.16
CA GLU A 287 4.70 5.90 -0.67
C GLU A 287 5.98 6.40 0.01
N LYS A 288 6.16 7.73 0.05
CA LYS A 288 7.18 8.42 0.85
C LYS A 288 6.48 9.24 1.93
N SER A 289 5.77 8.55 2.82
CA SER A 289 4.79 9.14 3.73
C SER A 289 4.98 8.77 5.20
N TYR A 290 5.61 7.63 5.50
CA TYR A 290 5.63 7.09 6.85
C TYR A 290 6.87 7.50 7.66
N ASP A 291 6.64 8.03 8.86
CA ASP A 291 7.68 8.38 9.83
C ASP A 291 7.92 7.23 10.82
N PHE A 292 9.12 6.64 10.76
CA PHE A 292 9.56 5.56 11.65
C PHE A 292 10.07 6.06 13.01
N SER A 293 9.86 7.34 13.37
CA SER A 293 10.34 7.93 14.63
C SER A 293 9.80 7.26 15.89
N MET A 294 8.74 6.44 15.82
CA MET A 294 8.23 5.64 16.94
C MET A 294 8.68 4.18 16.91
N ASN A 295 9.12 3.68 15.76
CA ASN A 295 9.53 2.30 15.57
C ASN A 295 10.86 1.98 16.27
N LEU A 296 10.93 0.82 16.93
CA LEU A 296 12.18 0.18 17.35
C LEU A 296 12.73 -0.70 16.22
N GLY A 297 11.83 -1.35 15.49
CA GLY A 297 12.08 -2.04 14.23
C GLY A 297 10.87 -1.94 13.31
N THR A 298 10.96 -2.53 12.12
CA THR A 298 9.81 -2.71 11.23
C THR A 298 9.84 -4.08 10.60
N HIS A 299 8.72 -4.79 10.69
CA HIS A 299 8.45 -5.96 9.87
C HIS A 299 8.09 -5.48 8.46
N ILE A 300 8.65 -6.10 7.43
CA ILE A 300 8.41 -5.69 6.03
C ILE A 300 7.54 -6.68 5.26
N TRP A 301 7.16 -7.79 5.91
CA TRP A 301 6.14 -8.73 5.45
C TRP A 301 6.50 -9.41 4.13
N GLU A 302 7.64 -10.10 4.12
CA GLU A 302 8.21 -10.68 2.90
C GLU A 302 7.18 -11.55 2.16
N SER A 303 6.49 -12.45 2.84
CA SER A 303 5.49 -13.33 2.22
C SER A 303 4.36 -12.57 1.51
N ALA A 304 3.97 -11.40 2.04
CA ALA A 304 2.90 -10.59 1.46
C ALA A 304 3.39 -9.66 0.33
N ALA A 305 4.66 -9.26 0.37
CA ALA A 305 5.25 -8.27 -0.53
C ALA A 305 6.10 -8.87 -1.66
N ASN A 306 6.61 -10.10 -1.51
CA ASN A 306 7.64 -10.66 -2.39
C ASN A 306 7.27 -10.68 -3.88
N ARG A 307 6.04 -11.10 -4.20
CA ARG A 307 5.61 -11.38 -5.57
C ARG A 307 5.57 -10.14 -6.45
N ASN A 308 5.12 -9.02 -5.88
CA ASN A 308 4.90 -7.79 -6.63
C ASN A 308 5.81 -6.64 -6.19
N LEU A 309 5.92 -6.37 -4.88
CA LEU A 309 6.59 -5.18 -4.34
C LEU A 309 8.09 -5.38 -4.12
N MET A 310 8.53 -6.59 -3.73
CA MET A 310 9.96 -6.87 -3.49
C MET A 310 10.70 -7.53 -4.65
N ARG A 311 9.98 -8.03 -5.66
CA ARG A 311 10.60 -8.64 -6.84
C ARG A 311 11.55 -7.65 -7.51
N ASP A 312 12.74 -8.14 -7.87
CA ASP A 312 13.82 -7.40 -8.55
C ASP A 312 14.43 -6.25 -7.71
N ILE A 313 14.23 -6.23 -6.38
CA ILE A 313 14.93 -5.27 -5.51
C ILE A 313 16.43 -5.60 -5.46
N ASP A 314 17.25 -4.59 -5.75
CA ASP A 314 18.70 -4.61 -5.53
C ASP A 314 19.20 -3.32 -4.85
N GLU A 315 20.50 -3.21 -4.64
CA GLU A 315 21.12 -2.03 -4.03
C GLU A 315 20.89 -0.77 -4.88
N GLN A 316 20.87 -0.87 -6.22
CA GLN A 316 20.64 0.27 -7.11
C GLN A 316 19.19 0.77 -7.03
N VAL A 317 18.21 -0.13 -6.95
CA VAL A 317 16.79 0.19 -6.74
C VAL A 317 16.63 0.96 -5.43
N ILE A 318 17.13 0.41 -4.31
CA ILE A 318 17.03 1.05 -2.99
C ILE A 318 17.71 2.43 -2.99
N MET A 319 18.87 2.54 -3.64
CA MET A 319 19.64 3.78 -3.69
C MET A 319 19.05 4.83 -4.63
N ASN A 320 18.21 4.49 -5.61
CA ASN A 320 17.70 5.46 -6.59
C ASN A 320 16.20 5.79 -6.44
N ILE A 321 15.42 4.96 -5.75
CA ILE A 321 13.97 5.16 -5.57
C ILE A 321 13.65 5.53 -4.12
N ASP A 322 12.97 6.65 -3.91
CA ASP A 322 12.55 7.09 -2.59
C ASP A 322 11.15 6.55 -2.24
N ASN A 323 11.08 5.70 -1.22
CA ASN A 323 9.85 5.34 -0.50
C ASN A 323 10.18 5.23 1.00
N SER A 324 9.16 5.04 1.84
CA SER A 324 9.33 5.03 3.29
C SER A 324 10.35 3.97 3.75
N LEU A 325 10.28 2.74 3.21
CA LEU A 325 11.17 1.65 3.60
C LEU A 325 12.61 1.85 3.11
N TYR A 326 12.82 2.11 1.82
CA TYR A 326 14.14 2.23 1.21
C TYR A 326 14.94 3.35 1.88
N CYS A 327 14.26 4.42 2.27
CA CYS A 327 14.84 5.48 3.08
C CYS A 327 15.44 5.01 4.41
N GLN A 328 14.82 4.02 5.06
CA GLN A 328 15.39 3.41 6.26
C GLN A 328 16.51 2.41 5.96
N LEU A 329 16.49 1.76 4.80
CA LEU A 329 17.46 0.74 4.39
C LEU A 329 18.79 1.33 3.93
N ARG A 330 18.78 2.50 3.29
CA ARG A 330 19.99 3.14 2.71
C ARG A 330 21.13 3.32 3.68
N ARG A 331 20.84 3.65 4.95
CA ARG A 331 21.90 3.80 5.97
C ARG A 331 22.71 2.52 6.18
N PHE A 332 22.14 1.35 5.91
CA PHE A 332 22.85 0.07 6.00
C PHE A 332 23.67 -0.19 4.73
N ILE A 333 23.15 0.17 3.54
CA ILE A 333 23.95 0.09 2.30
C ILE A 333 25.14 1.07 2.34
N LEU A 334 24.93 2.25 2.92
CA LEU A 334 25.92 3.33 3.03
C LEU A 334 26.83 3.21 4.25
N ASP A 335 26.76 2.14 5.04
CA ASP A 335 27.54 1.96 6.28
C ASP A 335 27.49 3.18 7.23
N GLY A 336 26.30 3.74 7.40
CA GLY A 336 26.02 4.90 8.26
C GLY A 336 26.45 6.24 7.68
N GLN A 337 27.02 6.29 6.47
CA GLN A 337 27.27 7.55 5.77
C GLN A 337 25.95 8.23 5.37
N PRO A 338 25.91 9.57 5.31
CA PRO A 338 24.73 10.30 4.88
C PRO A 338 24.39 9.97 3.42
N ASP A 339 23.10 9.99 3.08
CA ASP A 339 22.66 9.87 1.69
C ASP A 339 23.30 10.99 0.85
N PRO A 340 23.99 10.67 -0.26
CA PRO A 340 24.65 11.67 -1.09
C PRO A 340 23.67 12.60 -1.82
N ARG A 341 22.38 12.25 -1.89
CA ARG A 341 21.35 13.08 -2.53
C ARG A 341 20.73 14.04 -1.52
N PRO A 342 20.89 15.35 -1.71
CA PRO A 342 20.25 16.34 -0.85
C PRO A 342 18.73 16.18 -0.84
N ASN A 343 18.11 16.29 0.34
CA ASN A 343 16.65 16.17 0.53
C ASN A 343 16.04 14.80 0.16
N ALA A 344 16.86 13.78 -0.14
CA ALA A 344 16.36 12.41 -0.23
C ALA A 344 15.61 12.04 1.06
N CYS A 345 14.54 11.26 0.93
CA CYS A 345 13.75 10.79 2.06
C CYS A 345 13.00 11.86 2.88
N ARG A 346 13.00 13.11 2.43
CA ARG A 346 12.20 14.16 3.05
C ARG A 346 10.71 13.88 2.81
N ILE A 347 9.94 13.77 3.90
CA ILE A 347 8.48 13.72 3.87
C ILE A 347 7.93 15.15 3.77
N LEU A 348 7.07 15.41 2.78
CA LEU A 348 6.44 16.71 2.57
C LEU A 348 5.00 16.66 3.06
N ALA A 349 4.55 17.69 3.79
CA ALA A 349 3.13 17.87 4.12
C ALA A 349 2.35 18.40 2.91
N HIS A 350 2.87 19.46 2.28
CA HIS A 350 2.34 20.13 1.09
C HIS A 350 3.49 20.49 0.13
N SER A 351 3.16 20.95 -1.09
CA SER A 351 4.15 21.53 -1.97
C SER A 351 4.71 22.84 -1.40
N GLU A 352 6.01 23.05 -1.55
CA GLU A 352 6.65 24.31 -1.15
C GLU A 352 6.66 25.34 -2.29
N ARG A 353 6.16 24.96 -3.48
CA ARG A 353 6.12 25.85 -4.63
C ARG A 353 4.95 26.81 -4.54
N SER A 354 5.19 28.06 -4.93
CA SER A 354 4.15 29.12 -4.92
C SER A 354 2.99 28.85 -5.88
N ASP A 355 3.19 28.02 -6.90
CA ASP A 355 2.17 27.59 -7.84
C ASP A 355 1.43 26.32 -7.41
N SER A 356 1.74 25.77 -6.23
CA SER A 356 1.19 24.53 -5.68
C SER A 356 1.46 23.30 -6.56
N LEU A 357 2.48 23.34 -7.42
CA LEU A 357 2.90 22.17 -8.19
C LEU A 357 3.52 21.15 -7.24
N VAL A 358 2.94 19.96 -7.13
CA VAL A 358 3.43 18.85 -6.31
C VAL A 358 4.64 18.20 -6.95
N GLY A 359 4.57 17.91 -8.24
CA GLY A 359 5.64 17.24 -8.97
C GLY A 359 5.50 17.39 -10.47
N HIS A 360 6.63 17.26 -11.17
CA HIS A 360 6.71 17.19 -12.63
C HIS A 360 7.63 16.03 -12.98
N TRP A 361 7.12 15.10 -13.78
CA TRP A 361 7.85 13.93 -14.27
C TRP A 361 7.84 13.98 -15.78
N SER A 362 8.96 14.41 -16.37
CA SER A 362 9.13 14.41 -17.84
C SER A 362 9.07 12.99 -18.43
N LEU A 363 9.46 11.98 -17.63
CA LEU A 363 9.59 10.57 -18.05
C LEU A 363 10.57 10.37 -19.22
N ALA A 364 11.54 11.26 -19.35
CA ALA A 364 12.64 11.12 -20.30
C ALA A 364 13.61 10.02 -19.87
N ASP A 365 14.23 9.32 -20.83
CA ASP A 365 15.22 8.28 -20.53
C ASP A 365 16.44 8.89 -19.81
N ALA A 366 16.61 8.51 -18.55
CA ALA A 366 17.73 8.92 -17.71
C ALA A 366 18.91 7.91 -17.74
N GLY A 367 18.87 6.90 -18.63
CA GLY A 367 19.89 5.88 -18.77
C GLY A 367 19.87 4.78 -17.69
N GLN A 368 18.86 4.79 -16.81
CA GLN A 368 18.68 3.78 -15.76
C GLN A 368 17.99 2.54 -16.32
N ARG A 369 18.38 1.36 -15.82
CA ARG A 369 17.96 0.05 -16.35
C ARG A 369 17.58 -0.95 -15.26
N THR A 370 17.15 -0.47 -14.09
CA THR A 370 16.63 -1.31 -13.00
C THR A 370 15.15 -1.63 -13.21
N ASN A 371 14.61 -2.63 -12.51
CA ASN A 371 13.16 -2.83 -12.42
C ASN A 371 12.77 -2.97 -10.94
N PRO A 372 12.00 -2.04 -10.34
CA PRO A 372 11.47 -0.85 -10.98
C PRO A 372 12.54 0.19 -11.34
N MET A 373 12.23 1.07 -12.29
CA MET A 373 12.99 2.29 -12.57
C MET A 373 12.42 3.45 -11.72
N PRO A 374 13.20 4.48 -11.35
CA PRO A 374 12.66 5.66 -10.71
C PRO A 374 11.93 6.54 -11.74
N ALA A 375 10.79 7.11 -11.35
CA ALA A 375 10.19 8.25 -12.03
C ALA A 375 10.77 9.52 -11.41
N ILE A 376 11.67 10.21 -12.10
CA ILE A 376 12.37 11.38 -11.55
C ILE A 376 11.43 12.60 -11.51
N ASP A 377 11.32 13.24 -10.35
CA ASP A 377 10.64 14.52 -10.16
C ASP A 377 11.62 15.69 -10.38
N ASP A 378 11.37 16.51 -11.39
CA ASP A 378 12.17 17.70 -11.74
C ASP A 378 11.51 19.03 -11.30
N SER A 379 10.43 18.98 -10.51
CA SER A 379 9.76 20.18 -9.96
C SER A 379 10.56 20.90 -8.87
N GLY A 380 11.49 20.19 -8.22
CA GLY A 380 12.25 20.62 -7.04
C GLY A 380 11.73 20.10 -5.70
N ASN A 381 10.58 19.42 -5.66
CA ASN A 381 10.02 18.84 -4.43
C ASN A 381 10.63 17.47 -4.06
N ASN A 382 11.38 16.84 -4.96
CA ASN A 382 12.04 15.54 -4.76
C ASN A 382 11.03 14.43 -4.44
N LEU A 383 9.84 14.46 -5.06
CA LEU A 383 8.81 13.42 -4.96
C LEU A 383 8.96 12.41 -6.11
N GLY A 384 10.14 11.80 -6.23
CA GLY A 384 10.34 10.74 -7.22
C GLY A 384 9.36 9.58 -7.03
N GLY A 385 8.89 9.01 -8.14
CA GLY A 385 7.99 7.85 -8.16
C GLY A 385 8.67 6.57 -8.66
N ILE A 386 7.85 5.60 -9.04
CA ILE A 386 8.24 4.25 -9.42
C ILE A 386 7.65 3.93 -10.79
N ILE A 387 8.45 3.32 -11.67
CA ILE A 387 8.02 2.76 -12.95
C ILE A 387 8.31 1.26 -12.91
N ARG A 388 7.26 0.45 -12.83
CA ARG A 388 7.35 -1.01 -12.82
C ARG A 388 7.06 -1.56 -14.21
N ASN A 389 7.92 -2.45 -14.71
CA ASN A 389 7.74 -3.12 -16.01
C ASN A 389 7.45 -2.17 -17.19
N GLY A 390 7.91 -0.92 -17.09
CA GLY A 390 7.85 0.07 -18.17
C GLY A 390 9.16 0.10 -18.95
N ASN A 391 9.08 0.51 -20.20
CA ASN A 391 10.25 0.72 -21.05
C ASN A 391 10.21 2.12 -21.64
N TYR A 392 11.34 2.82 -21.70
CA TYR A 392 11.43 4.02 -22.51
C TYR A 392 11.19 3.66 -23.98
N SER A 393 10.46 4.49 -24.72
CA SER A 393 10.16 4.25 -26.14
C SER A 393 11.44 4.34 -26.98
N ASN A 394 12.20 3.24 -27.04
CA ASN A 394 13.48 3.14 -27.76
C ASN A 394 13.34 3.20 -29.29
N ASN A 395 12.12 3.27 -29.81
CA ASN A 395 11.84 3.13 -31.24
C ASN A 395 11.69 4.45 -31.98
N LEU A 396 11.75 5.59 -31.28
CA LEU A 396 11.81 6.92 -31.90
C LEU A 396 12.83 7.77 -31.12
N PRO A 397 14.00 8.12 -31.70
CA PRO A 397 15.11 8.80 -31.02
C PRO A 397 14.79 10.12 -30.28
N ASN A 398 13.57 10.65 -30.44
CA ASN A 398 13.11 11.92 -29.87
C ASN A 398 11.85 11.76 -28.99
N GLU A 399 11.36 10.55 -28.73
CA GLU A 399 10.13 10.33 -27.97
C GLU A 399 10.42 10.20 -26.47
N ARG A 400 10.25 11.30 -25.73
CA ARG A 400 10.38 11.34 -24.27
C ARG A 400 9.14 10.74 -23.61
N ALA A 401 9.04 9.42 -23.59
CA ALA A 401 7.89 8.73 -23.00
C ALA A 401 8.27 7.35 -22.43
N VAL A 402 7.48 6.93 -21.45
CA VAL A 402 7.49 5.56 -20.91
C VAL A 402 6.32 4.80 -21.51
N TYR A 403 6.63 3.68 -22.15
CA TYR A 403 5.66 2.72 -22.66
C TYR A 403 5.36 1.65 -21.59
N LEU A 404 4.07 1.45 -21.33
CA LEU A 404 3.54 0.33 -20.56
C LEU A 404 2.80 -0.61 -21.51
N SER A 405 3.12 -1.91 -21.43
CA SER A 405 2.56 -2.95 -22.30
C SER A 405 1.13 -3.37 -21.93
N GLY A 406 0.59 -2.85 -20.83
CA GLY A 406 -0.65 -3.32 -20.23
C GLY A 406 -0.53 -4.68 -19.52
N LYS A 407 0.69 -5.13 -19.20
CA LYS A 407 0.96 -6.36 -18.44
C LYS A 407 1.88 -6.11 -17.25
N GLN A 408 1.37 -6.26 -16.05
CA GLN A 408 2.04 -6.12 -14.75
C GLN A 408 2.85 -4.82 -14.60
N GLY A 409 2.50 -3.79 -15.36
CA GLY A 409 3.28 -2.55 -15.46
C GLY A 409 2.47 -1.34 -15.05
N TYR A 410 3.12 -0.43 -14.33
CA TYR A 410 2.50 0.79 -13.81
C TYR A 410 3.53 1.88 -13.56
N ILE A 411 3.05 3.12 -13.53
CA ILE A 411 3.77 4.24 -12.92
C ILE A 411 3.03 4.61 -11.64
N PHE A 412 3.73 4.68 -10.52
CA PHE A 412 3.21 5.15 -9.23
C PHE A 412 3.93 6.43 -8.82
N LEU A 413 3.16 7.47 -8.50
CA LEU A 413 3.69 8.77 -8.07
C LEU A 413 3.22 9.05 -6.63
N PRO A 414 4.15 9.25 -5.67
CA PRO A 414 3.81 9.55 -4.28
C PRO A 414 3.33 11.00 -4.14
N MET A 415 2.62 11.26 -3.04
CA MET A 415 2.03 12.57 -2.73
C MET A 415 2.52 13.13 -1.40
N PRO A 416 2.52 14.46 -1.20
CA PRO A 416 2.64 15.07 0.12
C PRO A 416 1.52 14.57 1.05
N VAL A 417 1.85 14.37 2.33
CA VAL A 417 1.02 13.63 3.29
C VAL A 417 -0.27 14.34 3.71
N GLU A 418 -0.43 15.63 3.38
CA GLU A 418 -1.65 16.42 3.63
C GLU A 418 -2.37 16.80 2.33
N THR A 419 -1.95 16.30 1.15
CA THR A 419 -2.68 16.54 -0.11
C THR A 419 -4.02 15.83 -0.09
N THR A 420 -5.11 16.52 -0.44
CA THR A 420 -6.47 15.96 -0.41
C THR A 420 -7.14 15.93 -1.79
N LEU A 421 -8.14 15.05 -1.95
CA LEU A 421 -9.06 15.03 -3.10
C LEU A 421 -10.05 16.22 -3.15
N ASP A 422 -9.91 17.23 -2.30
CA ASP A 422 -10.84 18.36 -2.28
C ASP A 422 -10.55 19.36 -3.41
N GLN A 423 -9.27 19.63 -3.69
CA GLN A 423 -8.83 20.44 -4.82
C GLN A 423 -7.50 19.92 -5.35
N MET A 424 -7.47 19.46 -6.60
CA MET A 424 -6.22 19.03 -7.25
C MET A 424 -6.35 18.98 -8.76
N THR A 425 -5.21 19.00 -9.44
CA THR A 425 -5.13 18.85 -10.89
C THR A 425 -4.06 17.83 -11.25
N VAL A 426 -4.40 16.89 -12.14
CA VAL A 426 -3.47 15.92 -12.72
C VAL A 426 -3.44 16.13 -14.22
N SER A 427 -2.26 16.38 -14.78
CA SER A 427 -2.06 16.56 -16.21
C SER A 427 -1.03 15.58 -16.74
N TRP A 428 -1.27 15.03 -17.93
CA TRP A 428 -0.36 14.09 -18.56
C TRP A 428 -0.54 14.08 -20.08
N TRP A 429 0.46 13.60 -20.79
CA TRP A 429 0.34 13.23 -22.20
C TRP A 429 0.25 11.73 -22.33
N MET A 430 -0.61 11.27 -23.24
CA MET A 430 -0.78 9.84 -23.50
C MET A 430 -1.00 9.56 -24.97
N LYS A 431 -0.43 8.45 -25.44
CA LYS A 431 -0.73 7.82 -26.73
C LYS A 431 -1.06 6.35 -26.51
N THR A 432 -2.09 5.85 -27.18
CA THR A 432 -2.43 4.42 -27.16
C THR A 432 -2.93 3.97 -28.52
N ALA A 433 -2.72 2.69 -28.84
CA ALA A 433 -3.26 2.04 -30.04
C ALA A 433 -4.16 0.84 -29.70
N THR A 434 -4.42 0.61 -28.40
CA THR A 434 -5.29 -0.48 -27.93
C THR A 434 -6.76 -0.16 -28.16
N ASP A 435 -7.60 -1.19 -28.20
CA ASP A 435 -9.06 -1.07 -28.15
C ASP A 435 -9.64 -1.63 -26.85
N LYS A 436 -8.79 -1.89 -25.84
CA LYS A 436 -9.20 -2.38 -24.53
C LYS A 436 -10.17 -1.39 -23.87
N LYS A 437 -11.32 -1.90 -23.45
CA LYS A 437 -12.31 -1.20 -22.61
C LYS A 437 -11.97 -1.40 -21.13
N GLY A 438 -12.15 -0.36 -20.32
CA GLY A 438 -11.87 -0.39 -18.88
C GLY A 438 -10.38 -0.40 -18.54
N GLY A 439 -9.52 -0.04 -19.49
CA GLY A 439 -8.10 0.19 -19.24
C GLY A 439 -7.90 1.50 -18.47
N THR A 440 -7.08 1.46 -17.43
CA THR A 440 -6.78 2.60 -16.56
C THR A 440 -5.73 3.48 -17.22
N SER A 441 -6.13 4.69 -17.63
CA SER A 441 -5.17 5.72 -18.05
C SER A 441 -4.48 6.30 -16.82
N MET A 442 -5.28 6.73 -15.84
CA MET A 442 -4.82 7.31 -14.59
C MET A 442 -5.84 7.05 -13.48
N VAL A 443 -5.37 6.84 -12.24
CA VAL A 443 -6.22 6.86 -11.05
C VAL A 443 -5.58 7.67 -9.93
N VAL A 444 -6.38 8.54 -9.30
CA VAL A 444 -6.03 9.17 -8.03
C VAL A 444 -6.64 8.35 -6.91
N GLN A 445 -5.83 7.99 -5.92
CA GLN A 445 -6.22 7.07 -4.86
C GLN A 445 -6.04 7.66 -3.47
N THR A 446 -7.05 7.46 -2.63
CA THR A 446 -7.02 7.60 -1.16
C THR A 446 -7.20 6.21 -0.55
N ASP A 447 -7.28 6.11 0.79
CA ASP A 447 -7.61 4.83 1.43
C ASP A 447 -9.04 4.36 1.10
N ASP A 448 -9.98 5.30 0.88
CA ASP A 448 -11.42 5.00 0.77
C ASP A 448 -12.03 5.34 -0.60
N THR A 449 -11.27 5.95 -1.51
CA THR A 449 -11.78 6.46 -2.79
C THR A 449 -10.73 6.33 -3.89
N LYS A 450 -11.17 5.87 -5.06
CA LYS A 450 -10.39 5.85 -6.31
C LYS A 450 -11.13 6.62 -7.41
N VAL A 451 -10.49 7.63 -8.00
CA VAL A 451 -11.03 8.42 -9.11
C VAL A 451 -10.26 8.07 -10.38
N TYR A 452 -10.91 7.39 -11.30
CA TYR A 452 -10.34 6.87 -12.53
C TYR A 452 -10.61 7.78 -13.72
N ALA A 453 -9.60 7.94 -14.58
CA ALA A 453 -9.75 8.17 -16.00
C ALA A 453 -9.49 6.84 -16.73
N GLN A 454 -10.52 6.29 -17.37
CA GLN A 454 -10.49 4.95 -17.95
C GLN A 454 -11.05 4.91 -19.37
N THR A 455 -10.58 3.94 -20.16
CA THR A 455 -11.02 3.78 -21.54
C THR A 455 -12.48 3.30 -21.61
N GLN A 456 -13.26 3.93 -22.46
CA GLN A 456 -14.63 3.58 -22.76
C GLN A 456 -14.81 3.49 -24.27
N GLU A 457 -15.62 2.53 -24.71
CA GLU A 457 -16.01 2.41 -26.11
C GLU A 457 -16.87 3.61 -26.52
N THR A 458 -16.58 4.15 -27.71
CA THR A 458 -17.32 5.26 -28.29
C THR A 458 -18.12 4.82 -29.51
N ARG A 459 -19.17 5.57 -29.83
CA ARG A 459 -19.93 5.35 -31.06
C ARG A 459 -19.20 6.04 -32.22
N GLY A 460 -18.42 5.27 -32.98
CA GLY A 460 -17.64 5.79 -34.10
C GLY A 460 -17.36 4.75 -35.18
N HIS A 461 -16.76 5.21 -36.29
CA HIS A 461 -16.28 4.31 -37.34
C HIS A 461 -15.08 3.52 -36.80
N ARG A 462 -15.06 2.21 -37.09
CA ARG A 462 -13.94 1.35 -36.72
C ARG A 462 -12.67 1.76 -37.45
N GLY A 463 -11.53 1.57 -36.79
CA GLY A 463 -10.21 1.85 -37.34
C GLY A 463 -9.83 0.96 -38.53
N LYS A 464 -8.67 1.24 -39.13
CA LYS A 464 -8.15 0.51 -40.32
C LYS A 464 -8.10 -1.01 -40.14
N ASN A 465 -7.94 -1.49 -38.90
CA ASN A 465 -7.89 -2.91 -38.55
C ASN A 465 -9.15 -3.41 -37.82
N ASN A 466 -10.31 -2.81 -38.08
CA ASN A 466 -11.57 -3.11 -37.39
C ASN A 466 -11.52 -2.83 -35.87
N GLN A 467 -10.55 -2.04 -35.43
CA GLN A 467 -10.36 -1.63 -34.04
C GLN A 467 -11.54 -0.80 -33.55
N THR A 468 -12.00 -1.11 -32.35
CA THR A 468 -13.08 -0.38 -31.69
C THR A 468 -12.56 1.00 -31.24
N PRO A 469 -13.23 2.10 -31.62
CA PRO A 469 -12.82 3.42 -31.18
C PRO A 469 -13.09 3.59 -29.67
N ILE A 470 -12.06 3.96 -28.92
CA ILE A 470 -12.16 4.26 -27.49
C ILE A 470 -11.87 5.72 -27.20
N SER A 471 -12.36 6.22 -26.07
CA SER A 471 -12.01 7.52 -25.49
C SER A 471 -11.93 7.40 -23.97
N LEU A 472 -11.61 8.48 -23.26
CA LEU A 472 -11.53 8.48 -21.79
C LEU A 472 -12.81 9.03 -21.17
N GLY A 473 -13.37 8.26 -20.24
CA GLY A 473 -14.41 8.71 -19.33
C GLY A 473 -13.97 8.56 -17.88
N LEU A 474 -14.81 9.01 -16.96
CA LEU A 474 -14.51 9.02 -15.54
C LEU A 474 -15.30 7.96 -14.78
N SER A 475 -14.71 7.39 -13.75
CA SER A 475 -15.46 6.64 -12.74
C SER A 475 -14.88 6.87 -11.36
N THR A 476 -15.75 6.81 -10.35
CA THR A 476 -15.35 6.91 -8.95
C THR A 476 -15.77 5.65 -8.24
N LEU A 477 -14.81 5.00 -7.59
CA LEU A 477 -15.06 3.90 -6.66
C LEU A 477 -14.87 4.40 -5.22
N VAL A 478 -15.68 3.89 -4.31
CA VAL A 478 -15.55 4.13 -2.87
C VAL A 478 -15.54 2.82 -2.10
N ARG A 479 -14.93 2.82 -0.92
CA ARG A 479 -14.94 1.66 -0.03
C ARG A 479 -16.34 1.49 0.58
N GLY A 480 -16.97 0.38 0.27
CA GLY A 480 -18.26 -0.05 0.80
C GLY A 480 -18.18 -0.53 2.25
N LYS A 481 -19.33 -0.89 2.83
CA LYS A 481 -19.42 -1.30 4.25
C LYS A 481 -18.64 -2.57 4.58
N ASN A 482 -18.47 -3.45 3.59
CA ASN A 482 -17.78 -4.73 3.74
C ASN A 482 -16.31 -4.62 3.34
N TRP A 483 -15.76 -3.40 3.25
CA TRP A 483 -14.43 -3.18 2.70
C TRP A 483 -14.31 -3.73 1.27
N GLU A 484 -15.32 -3.55 0.43
CA GLU A 484 -15.24 -3.84 -1.01
C GLU A 484 -15.28 -2.54 -1.80
N TRP A 485 -14.70 -2.51 -3.00
CA TRP A 485 -14.78 -1.34 -3.87
C TRP A 485 -16.14 -1.31 -4.59
N GLU A 486 -16.89 -0.23 -4.44
CA GLU A 486 -18.22 -0.03 -5.05
C GLU A 486 -18.20 1.18 -5.99
N GLU A 487 -18.85 1.06 -7.16
CA GLU A 487 -18.98 2.20 -8.10
C GLU A 487 -19.97 3.23 -7.55
N LEU A 488 -19.47 4.44 -7.27
CA LEU A 488 -20.27 5.57 -6.81
C LEU A 488 -20.83 6.37 -7.99
N ASP A 489 -19.99 6.62 -8.98
CA ASP A 489 -20.31 7.48 -10.12
C ASP A 489 -19.54 7.05 -11.36
N ARG A 490 -20.16 7.28 -12.53
CA ARG A 490 -19.57 7.03 -13.84
C ARG A 490 -20.01 8.13 -14.80
N VAL A 491 -19.04 8.73 -15.48
CA VAL A 491 -19.28 9.76 -16.50
C VAL A 491 -18.81 9.21 -17.84
N ASP A 492 -19.70 9.22 -18.81
CA ASP A 492 -19.41 8.72 -20.16
C ASP A 492 -18.32 9.56 -20.84
N ALA A 493 -17.54 8.88 -21.69
CA ALA A 493 -16.52 9.51 -22.51
C ALA A 493 -17.13 10.31 -23.68
N SER A 494 -16.37 11.30 -24.15
CA SER A 494 -16.64 11.99 -25.42
C SER A 494 -16.57 11.02 -26.60
N PRO A 495 -17.32 11.24 -27.70
CA PRO A 495 -17.26 10.38 -28.89
C PRO A 495 -15.94 10.51 -29.70
N VAL A 496 -14.99 11.33 -29.25
CA VAL A 496 -13.70 11.53 -29.94
C VAL A 496 -12.77 10.35 -29.64
N ALA A 497 -12.48 9.56 -30.67
CA ALA A 497 -11.61 8.40 -30.57
C ALA A 497 -10.13 8.80 -30.42
N ILE A 498 -9.43 8.18 -29.47
CA ILE A 498 -8.04 8.52 -29.10
C ILE A 498 -7.02 7.47 -29.57
N ASN A 499 -7.50 6.28 -29.98
CA ASN A 499 -6.66 5.15 -30.35
C ASN A 499 -6.45 4.97 -31.86
N LEU A 500 -7.01 5.87 -32.67
CA LEU A 500 -7.09 5.70 -34.14
C LEU A 500 -6.19 6.65 -34.93
N ASP A 501 -5.72 7.75 -34.34
CA ASP A 501 -4.89 8.74 -35.04
C ASP A 501 -3.37 8.52 -34.84
N GLY A 502 -2.99 7.70 -33.86
CA GLY A 502 -1.60 7.38 -33.56
C GLY A 502 -0.82 8.56 -32.96
N THR A 503 -1.52 9.56 -32.41
CA THR A 503 -0.92 10.77 -31.85
C THR A 503 -0.99 10.81 -30.33
N TYR A 504 -0.22 11.71 -29.73
CA TYR A 504 -0.36 12.02 -28.31
C TYR A 504 -1.45 13.07 -28.13
N HIS A 505 -2.31 12.84 -27.14
CA HIS A 505 -3.24 13.84 -26.64
C HIS A 505 -2.83 14.29 -25.24
N HIS A 506 -3.08 15.55 -24.97
CA HIS A 506 -2.93 16.11 -23.63
C HIS A 506 -4.19 15.90 -22.84
N TYR A 507 -4.06 15.35 -21.63
CA TYR A 507 -5.17 15.19 -20.70
C TYR A 507 -4.93 16.01 -19.43
N CYS A 508 -6.03 16.46 -18.84
CA CYS A 508 -6.02 17.19 -17.58
C CYS A 508 -7.28 16.86 -16.78
N LEU A 509 -7.14 16.17 -15.65
CA LEU A 509 -8.20 15.99 -14.66
C LEU A 509 -8.14 17.15 -13.67
N VAL A 510 -9.23 17.88 -13.51
CA VAL A 510 -9.41 18.92 -12.49
C VAL A 510 -10.48 18.47 -11.51
N ILE A 511 -10.12 18.43 -10.23
CA ILE A 511 -11.02 18.22 -9.11
C ILE A 511 -11.12 19.53 -8.32
N ASP A 512 -12.33 20.04 -8.15
CA ASP A 512 -12.61 21.26 -7.38
C ASP A 512 -13.92 21.15 -6.60
N ARG A 513 -13.85 20.53 -5.42
CA ARG A 513 -15.00 20.37 -4.53
C ARG A 513 -15.26 21.60 -3.66
N ALA A 514 -14.28 22.49 -3.53
CA ALA A 514 -14.38 23.65 -2.66
C ALA A 514 -14.96 24.89 -3.35
N ASN A 515 -14.76 25.04 -4.67
CA ASN A 515 -15.23 26.19 -5.44
C ASN A 515 -16.08 25.78 -6.65
N MET A 516 -17.33 25.40 -6.40
CA MET A 516 -18.28 25.00 -7.45
C MET A 516 -18.81 26.17 -8.31
N THR A 517 -18.28 27.39 -8.16
CA THR A 517 -18.76 28.57 -8.90
C THR A 517 -18.13 28.69 -10.29
N ASP A 518 -16.95 28.08 -10.51
CA ASP A 518 -16.17 28.19 -11.75
C ASP A 518 -16.29 26.96 -12.68
N GLY A 519 -17.03 25.93 -12.27
CA GLY A 519 -17.24 24.73 -13.09
C GLY A 519 -17.76 23.50 -12.32
N PRO A 520 -17.93 22.36 -13.01
CA PRO A 520 -18.20 21.08 -12.37
C PRO A 520 -17.05 20.67 -11.42
N PRO A 521 -17.34 20.09 -10.24
CA PRO A 521 -16.32 19.67 -9.27
C PRO A 521 -15.41 18.53 -9.76
N LEU A 522 -15.78 17.86 -10.85
CA LEU A 522 -14.99 16.83 -11.50
C LEU A 522 -15.04 17.06 -13.02
N THR A 523 -13.90 17.38 -13.62
CA THR A 523 -13.80 17.68 -15.05
C THR A 523 -12.53 17.09 -15.67
N LEU A 524 -12.68 16.37 -16.78
CA LEU A 524 -11.60 15.87 -17.61
C LEU A 524 -11.53 16.65 -18.92
N TYR A 525 -10.35 17.16 -19.23
CA TYR A 525 -10.03 17.85 -20.47
C TYR A 525 -9.16 16.96 -21.37
N MET A 526 -9.33 17.12 -22.67
CA MET A 526 -8.44 16.61 -23.72
C MET A 526 -8.10 17.76 -24.66
N ASP A 527 -6.81 18.00 -24.89
CA ASP A 527 -6.29 19.07 -25.74
C ASP A 527 -6.90 20.46 -25.43
N GLY A 528 -7.14 20.73 -24.14
CA GLY A 528 -7.69 22.00 -23.66
C GLY A 528 -9.22 22.13 -23.74
N TYR A 529 -9.94 21.08 -24.15
CA TYR A 529 -11.41 21.04 -24.24
C TYR A 529 -11.98 20.02 -23.26
N VAL A 530 -13.12 20.33 -22.64
CA VAL A 530 -13.83 19.39 -21.74
C VAL A 530 -14.33 18.19 -22.54
N ILE A 531 -14.00 16.97 -22.11
CA ILE A 531 -14.46 15.72 -22.72
C ILE A 531 -15.34 14.87 -21.80
N SER A 532 -15.26 15.08 -20.49
CA SER A 532 -16.10 14.40 -19.49
C SER A 532 -16.19 15.27 -18.24
N SER A 533 -17.37 15.42 -17.65
CA SER A 533 -17.54 16.23 -16.43
C SER A 533 -18.82 15.89 -15.68
N ASN A 534 -18.84 16.08 -14.36
CA ASN A 534 -20.03 15.86 -13.53
C ASN A 534 -20.25 17.01 -12.53
N HIS A 535 -21.36 17.74 -12.70
CA HIS A 535 -21.77 18.84 -11.82
C HIS A 535 -22.30 18.40 -10.45
N ALA A 536 -22.78 17.15 -10.36
CA ALA A 536 -23.37 16.59 -9.15
C ALA A 536 -22.41 15.67 -8.39
N TRP A 537 -21.14 15.60 -8.81
CA TRP A 537 -20.17 14.71 -8.19
C TRP A 537 -19.87 15.12 -6.75
N THR A 538 -20.05 14.19 -5.81
CA THR A 538 -19.81 14.39 -4.39
C THR A 538 -19.24 13.11 -3.79
N LEU A 539 -18.31 13.23 -2.84
CA LEU A 539 -17.77 12.10 -2.09
C LEU A 539 -18.40 12.00 -0.69
N PRO A 540 -18.46 10.78 -0.10
CA PRO A 540 -18.73 10.60 1.32
C PRO A 540 -17.81 11.45 2.20
N LYS A 541 -18.22 11.72 3.45
CA LYS A 541 -17.37 12.40 4.43
C LYS A 541 -16.36 11.41 5.02
N THR A 542 -15.30 11.13 4.27
CA THR A 542 -14.19 10.25 4.65
C THR A 542 -12.87 11.04 4.69
N ASN A 543 -11.80 10.39 5.13
CA ASN A 543 -10.47 10.94 4.96
C ASN A 543 -10.13 10.96 3.46
N ASN A 544 -9.87 12.15 2.92
CA ASN A 544 -9.63 12.35 1.49
C ASN A 544 -8.15 12.54 1.16
N VAL A 545 -7.24 12.21 2.08
CA VAL A 545 -5.79 12.30 1.85
C VAL A 545 -5.39 11.36 0.71
N VAL A 546 -4.76 11.92 -0.32
CA VAL A 546 -4.29 11.19 -1.49
C VAL A 546 -3.06 10.40 -1.12
N ARG A 547 -3.11 9.09 -1.32
CA ARG A 547 -2.02 8.15 -1.04
C ARG A 547 -1.08 8.00 -2.24
N GLY A 548 -1.58 8.23 -3.45
CA GLY A 548 -0.78 8.21 -4.66
C GLY A 548 -1.61 8.40 -5.93
N VAL A 549 -0.90 8.59 -7.05
CA VAL A 549 -1.48 8.62 -8.38
C VAL A 549 -0.83 7.54 -9.23
N TRP A 550 -1.64 6.71 -9.88
CA TRP A 550 -1.18 5.62 -10.73
C TRP A 550 -1.49 5.90 -12.20
N PHE A 551 -0.63 5.42 -13.10
CA PHE A 551 -0.84 5.46 -14.55
C PHE A 551 -0.65 4.08 -15.17
N GLY A 552 -1.44 3.78 -16.20
CA GLY A 552 -1.42 2.53 -16.96
C GLY A 552 -1.91 1.29 -16.22
N SER A 553 -2.08 1.36 -14.90
CA SER A 553 -2.74 0.35 -14.07
C SER A 553 -3.21 1.02 -12.77
N SER A 554 -3.71 0.24 -11.83
CA SER A 554 -4.05 0.68 -10.47
C SER A 554 -3.64 -0.37 -9.46
N GLU A 555 -3.52 0.01 -8.19
CA GLU A 555 -3.48 -0.99 -7.12
C GLU A 555 -4.67 -1.97 -7.27
N PRO A 556 -4.43 -3.29 -7.18
CA PRO A 556 -5.49 -4.27 -7.35
C PRO A 556 -6.69 -4.00 -6.44
N GLU A 557 -7.90 -4.20 -6.96
CA GLU A 557 -9.13 -3.92 -6.22
C GLU A 557 -9.59 -5.11 -5.38
N HIS A 558 -9.44 -6.31 -5.92
CA HIS A 558 -9.98 -7.56 -5.36
C HIS A 558 -8.90 -8.53 -4.88
N SER A 559 -7.63 -8.14 -4.96
CA SER A 559 -6.51 -9.00 -4.59
C SER A 559 -5.49 -8.22 -3.76
N GLN A 560 -4.73 -8.93 -2.93
CA GLN A 560 -3.64 -8.34 -2.17
C GLN A 560 -2.33 -8.41 -2.94
N TYR A 561 -1.29 -7.73 -2.47
CA TYR A 561 0.02 -7.70 -3.13
C TYR A 561 0.74 -9.06 -3.21
N GLN A 562 0.25 -10.09 -2.53
CA GLN A 562 0.75 -11.48 -2.63
C GLN A 562 0.17 -12.25 -3.83
N ASN A 563 -0.97 -11.81 -4.36
CA ASN A 563 -1.64 -12.45 -5.50
C ASN A 563 -0.97 -12.01 -6.81
N PRO A 564 -1.14 -12.74 -7.94
CA PRO A 564 -0.71 -12.23 -9.23
C PRO A 564 -1.30 -10.83 -9.46
N TRP A 565 -0.51 -9.91 -10.02
CA TRP A 565 -1.00 -8.58 -10.33
C TRP A 565 -2.22 -8.65 -11.26
N ASP A 566 -3.30 -7.98 -10.90
CA ASP A 566 -4.52 -7.95 -11.70
C ASP A 566 -4.36 -7.03 -12.92
N ASP A 567 -4.16 -7.65 -14.08
CA ASP A 567 -4.04 -6.95 -15.37
C ASP A 567 -5.38 -6.63 -16.05
N SER A 568 -6.51 -6.99 -15.44
CA SER A 568 -7.83 -6.73 -16.03
C SER A 568 -8.02 -5.25 -16.37
N ARG A 569 -7.49 -4.36 -15.53
CA ARG A 569 -7.56 -2.90 -15.70
C ARG A 569 -6.30 -2.26 -16.29
N SER A 570 -5.23 -3.01 -16.55
CA SER A 570 -4.00 -2.45 -17.11
C SER A 570 -4.21 -1.96 -18.56
N LEU A 571 -3.63 -0.82 -18.92
CA LEU A 571 -3.74 -0.18 -20.23
C LEU A 571 -2.40 -0.20 -20.95
N GLU A 572 -2.39 -0.64 -22.20
CA GLU A 572 -1.25 -0.46 -23.08
C GLU A 572 -1.20 0.99 -23.59
N ALA A 573 -0.20 1.76 -23.19
CA ALA A 573 -0.08 3.16 -23.56
C ALA A 573 1.35 3.69 -23.32
N SER A 574 1.68 4.78 -24.00
CA SER A 574 2.87 5.60 -23.74
C SER A 574 2.47 6.86 -22.97
N PHE A 575 3.20 7.18 -21.91
CA PHE A 575 2.96 8.33 -21.02
C PHE A 575 4.16 9.27 -21.00
N SER A 576 3.90 10.57 -20.93
CA SER A 576 4.95 11.60 -20.80
C SER A 576 4.42 12.85 -20.09
N GLU A 577 5.36 13.69 -19.65
CA GLU A 577 5.07 15.05 -19.16
C GLU A 577 3.94 15.11 -18.12
N ILE A 578 4.06 14.29 -17.07
CA ILE A 578 3.07 14.23 -15.98
C ILE A 578 3.32 15.39 -15.02
N LYS A 579 2.26 16.13 -14.68
CA LYS A 579 2.31 17.23 -13.70
C LYS A 579 1.12 17.12 -12.75
N ILE A 580 1.35 17.31 -11.45
CA ILE A 580 0.32 17.26 -10.43
C ILE A 580 0.35 18.54 -9.60
N TRP A 581 -0.80 19.14 -9.32
CA TRP A 581 -0.97 20.29 -8.44
C TRP A 581 -1.95 19.96 -7.31
N GLU A 582 -1.68 20.47 -6.11
CA GLU A 582 -2.60 20.43 -4.95
C GLU A 582 -3.63 21.59 -4.97
N ARG A 583 -4.00 22.03 -6.18
CA ARG A 583 -5.04 23.03 -6.43
C ARG A 583 -5.76 22.74 -7.74
N SER A 584 -6.94 23.30 -7.91
CA SER A 584 -7.63 23.33 -9.20
C SER A 584 -6.99 24.36 -10.14
N LEU A 585 -6.74 23.96 -11.39
CA LEU A 585 -6.40 24.88 -12.48
C LEU A 585 -7.69 25.36 -13.15
N ASN A 586 -7.75 26.65 -13.49
CA ASN A 586 -8.86 27.17 -14.29
C ASN A 586 -8.68 26.84 -15.79
N VAL A 587 -9.73 27.03 -16.58
CA VAL A 587 -9.75 26.69 -18.03
C VAL A 587 -8.61 27.36 -18.82
N GLU A 588 -8.24 28.60 -18.48
CA GLU A 588 -7.18 29.32 -19.17
C GLU A 588 -5.80 28.75 -18.83
N GLU A 589 -5.58 28.38 -17.57
CA GLU A 589 -4.37 27.66 -17.15
C GLU A 589 -4.26 26.31 -17.84
N VAL A 590 -5.35 25.54 -17.92
CA VAL A 590 -5.40 24.24 -18.62
C VAL A 590 -5.01 24.41 -20.09
N ARG A 591 -5.58 25.39 -20.81
CA ARG A 591 -5.22 25.64 -22.21
C ARG A 591 -3.76 26.05 -22.37
N ARG A 592 -3.24 26.87 -21.45
CA ARG A 592 -1.86 27.33 -21.50
C ARG A 592 -0.86 26.19 -21.36
N ILE A 593 -1.10 25.25 -20.45
CA ILE A 593 -0.22 24.08 -20.28
C ILE A 593 -0.30 23.12 -21.48
N THR A 594 -1.45 22.99 -22.14
CA THR A 594 -1.59 22.23 -23.38
C THR A 594 -0.68 22.82 -24.47
N VAL A 595 -0.79 24.14 -24.72
CA VAL A 595 -0.04 24.82 -25.80
C VAL A 595 1.46 24.87 -25.50
N SER A 596 1.86 25.16 -24.26
CA SER A 596 3.29 25.21 -23.90
C SER A 596 3.98 23.87 -24.13
N ASN A 597 3.28 22.76 -23.85
CA ASN A 597 3.83 21.43 -24.03
C ASN A 597 3.81 20.98 -25.51
N GLN A 598 2.82 21.41 -26.30
CA GLN A 598 2.81 21.21 -27.77
C GLN A 598 4.00 21.90 -28.44
N ALA A 599 4.36 23.11 -27.99
CA ALA A 599 5.52 23.84 -28.49
C ALA A 599 6.87 23.19 -28.15
N MET A 600 6.94 22.39 -27.08
CA MET A 600 8.14 21.60 -26.74
C MET A 600 8.20 20.22 -27.45
N GLY A 601 7.11 19.77 -28.07
CA GLY A 601 7.04 18.53 -28.85
C GLY A 601 7.12 18.73 -30.37
N GLY A 602 7.31 19.97 -30.85
CA GLY A 602 7.23 20.33 -32.27
C GLY A 602 8.43 21.11 -32.80
N THR A 603 9.55 20.43 -33.05
CA THR A 603 10.67 20.83 -33.95
C THR A 603 11.40 19.52 -34.30
N ASP A 604 11.55 19.03 -35.54
CA ASP A 604 12.02 19.70 -36.76
C ASP A 604 11.32 19.16 -38.02
N LYS A 605 10.71 20.07 -38.79
CA LYS A 605 10.59 19.94 -40.24
C LYS A 605 11.07 21.24 -40.86
N GLU A 606 12.37 21.46 -40.86
CA GLU A 606 12.97 22.43 -41.77
C GLU A 606 13.20 21.75 -43.12
N GLU A 607 12.46 22.24 -44.13
CA GLU A 607 12.69 21.96 -45.53
C GLU A 607 14.07 22.50 -45.95
N ALA A 608 15.07 21.61 -46.01
CA ALA A 608 16.33 21.92 -46.68
C ALA A 608 16.16 21.80 -48.20
N THR A 609 15.78 22.89 -48.84
CA THR A 609 16.02 23.12 -50.27
C THR A 609 17.45 23.62 -50.45
N VAL A 610 18.37 22.73 -50.83
CA VAL A 610 19.69 23.14 -51.33
C VAL A 610 20.08 22.27 -52.53
N ASN A 611 20.17 22.94 -53.68
CA ASN A 611 20.86 22.49 -54.88
C ASN A 611 22.32 22.18 -54.56
N THR A 612 22.82 21.01 -54.96
CA THR A 612 24.24 20.86 -55.30
C THR A 612 24.44 19.77 -56.35
N GLU A 613 25.22 20.16 -57.35
CA GLU A 613 25.63 19.43 -58.55
C GLU A 613 26.46 18.18 -58.23
N VAL A 614 26.33 17.19 -59.10
CA VAL A 614 27.17 15.98 -59.16
C VAL A 614 28.51 16.33 -59.82
N PRO A 615 29.63 15.78 -59.32
CA PRO A 615 30.48 15.04 -60.25
C PRO A 615 30.98 13.69 -59.69
N ASP A 616 31.13 12.77 -60.64
CA ASP A 616 31.63 11.40 -60.53
C ASP A 616 33.00 11.27 -59.85
N ALA A 617 33.18 10.19 -59.07
CA ALA A 617 34.41 9.40 -59.08
C ALA A 617 34.16 7.97 -58.55
N ILE A 618 34.58 7.03 -59.39
CA ILE A 618 34.71 5.57 -59.29
C ILE A 618 35.71 5.19 -58.18
N ASP A 619 35.45 4.16 -57.36
CA ASP A 619 36.11 2.84 -57.48
C ASP A 619 35.68 1.83 -56.39
N ASP A 620 35.82 0.58 -56.77
CA ASP A 620 35.38 -0.71 -56.26
C ASP A 620 35.66 -1.04 -54.78
N ASN A 621 34.79 -1.88 -54.22
CA ASN A 621 35.05 -3.32 -54.04
C ASN A 621 34.29 -3.87 -52.83
N GLN A 622 33.33 -4.78 -53.05
CA GLN A 622 33.21 -6.07 -52.33
C GLN A 622 31.92 -6.80 -52.73
N GLN A 623 32.09 -7.84 -53.54
CA GLN A 623 31.09 -8.88 -53.78
C GLN A 623 31.28 -10.04 -52.80
N ALA A 624 30.14 -10.44 -52.23
CA ALA A 624 29.63 -11.80 -52.09
C ALA A 624 30.33 -12.82 -51.17
N ALA A 625 29.57 -13.32 -50.19
CA ALA A 625 29.06 -14.69 -50.26
C ALA A 625 27.85 -14.88 -49.32
N LYS A 626 26.71 -15.25 -49.91
CA LYS A 626 25.59 -15.93 -49.26
C LYS A 626 25.96 -17.40 -49.06
N GLN A 627 25.58 -17.99 -47.93
CA GLN A 627 25.17 -19.40 -47.91
C GLN A 627 24.18 -19.66 -46.76
N GLU A 628 23.03 -20.20 -47.15
CA GLU A 628 21.98 -20.80 -46.32
C GLU A 628 22.46 -22.13 -45.72
N PHE A 629 21.96 -22.50 -44.53
CA PHE A 629 21.66 -23.90 -44.11
C PHE A 629 20.72 -23.81 -42.90
N SER A 630 19.42 -24.08 -43.07
CA SER A 630 18.72 -25.38 -42.90
C SER A 630 18.49 -25.81 -41.44
N SER A 631 17.24 -26.22 -41.24
CA SER A 631 16.50 -26.59 -40.04
C SER A 631 16.92 -27.87 -39.31
N LYS A 632 16.42 -27.94 -38.05
CA LYS A 632 16.16 -29.08 -37.14
C LYS A 632 17.29 -29.42 -36.15
N ASP A 633 17.02 -29.24 -34.86
CA ASP A 633 16.55 -30.33 -33.99
C ASP A 633 15.91 -29.76 -32.71
N ASP A 634 14.72 -30.28 -32.39
CA ASP A 634 13.97 -30.10 -31.16
C ASP A 634 14.47 -31.09 -30.10
N GLU A 635 14.81 -30.63 -28.89
CA GLU A 635 14.59 -31.38 -27.65
C GLU A 635 14.27 -30.42 -26.49
N PRO A 636 13.42 -30.84 -25.52
CA PRO A 636 12.71 -29.94 -24.63
C PRO A 636 13.56 -29.54 -23.41
N VAL A 637 13.51 -28.26 -23.06
CA VAL A 637 13.99 -27.77 -21.77
C VAL A 637 12.97 -28.17 -20.71
N ASP A 638 13.39 -29.06 -19.81
CA ASP A 638 12.64 -29.43 -18.61
C ASP A 638 12.22 -28.16 -17.85
N SER A 639 10.91 -27.97 -17.77
CA SER A 639 10.27 -27.04 -16.85
C SER A 639 10.55 -27.52 -15.43
N ILE A 640 11.42 -26.79 -14.72
CA ILE A 640 11.41 -26.82 -13.26
C ILE A 640 10.07 -26.20 -12.86
N ASN A 641 9.14 -27.05 -12.45
CA ASN A 641 7.94 -26.65 -11.72
C ASN A 641 8.42 -25.94 -10.46
N ASP A 642 8.27 -24.64 -10.44
CA ASP A 642 8.28 -23.86 -9.21
C ASP A 642 6.92 -24.12 -8.57
N ASP A 643 6.88 -24.99 -7.56
CA ASP A 643 5.69 -25.30 -6.75
C ASP A 643 5.36 -24.08 -5.86
N SER A 644 5.06 -22.94 -6.49
CA SER A 644 4.41 -21.77 -5.89
C SER A 644 2.88 -21.92 -5.81
N ASP A 645 2.36 -23.05 -6.30
CA ASP A 645 0.91 -23.29 -6.45
C ASP A 645 0.26 -23.89 -5.20
N GLU A 646 1.02 -24.29 -4.16
CA GLU A 646 0.46 -24.74 -2.88
C GLU A 646 0.21 -23.59 -1.87
N ASP A 647 0.68 -22.37 -2.15
CA ASP A 647 0.49 -21.19 -1.29
C ASP A 647 -0.87 -20.48 -1.52
N ILE A 648 -1.77 -21.05 -2.35
CA ILE A 648 -2.92 -20.35 -2.92
C ILE A 648 -4.23 -20.51 -2.12
N ALA A 649 -4.35 -21.45 -1.17
CA ALA A 649 -5.67 -21.86 -0.69
C ALA A 649 -6.06 -21.42 0.75
N TRP A 650 -5.15 -20.86 1.56
CA TRP A 650 -5.38 -20.83 3.02
C TRP A 650 -5.58 -19.46 3.66
N MET A 651 -5.47 -18.35 2.91
CA MET A 651 -5.71 -17.00 3.46
C MET A 651 -7.08 -16.41 3.10
N GLU A 652 -7.94 -17.11 2.34
CA GLU A 652 -9.26 -16.58 1.97
C GLU A 652 -10.35 -16.80 3.05
N ASP A 653 -10.14 -17.69 4.02
CA ASP A 653 -11.23 -18.14 4.90
C ASP A 653 -11.31 -17.50 6.32
N ASP A 654 -10.36 -16.66 6.75
CA ASP A 654 -10.33 -16.15 8.13
C ASP A 654 -10.78 -14.68 8.29
N LEU A 655 -11.65 -14.17 7.41
CA LEU A 655 -12.21 -12.81 7.51
C LEU A 655 -13.60 -12.72 8.16
N ASP A 656 -14.16 -13.81 8.67
CA ASP A 656 -15.45 -13.79 9.38
C ASP A 656 -15.38 -14.52 10.74
N ASP A 657 -14.94 -13.81 11.79
CA ASP A 657 -15.51 -13.87 13.16
C ASP A 657 -14.92 -12.83 14.14
#